data_AF-A0A4V1XXN0-F1
#
_entry.id   AF-A0A4V1XXN0-F1
#
_cell.length_a   1.000
_cell.length_b   1.000
_cell.length_c   1.000
_cell.angle_alpha   90.00
_cell.angle_beta   90.00
_cell.angle_gamma   90.00
#
_symmetry.space_group_name_H-M   'P 1'
#
loop_
_entity.id
_entity.type
_entity.pdbx_description
1 polymer ?
#
loop_
_entity_poly.entity_id
_entity_poly.type
_entity_poly.pdbx_seq_one_letter_code
_entity_poly.pdbx_strand_id
1 'polypeptide(L)'
;MSFRFPQGAETSDDLWKLLVERRCATTEFPRDRFNIDAFWHPDHRRQNTINTREGHFLAGDIRNFDAGFFSMAPHELAAMDPQHRGLMEMTYHADSATMQFRDAQNIATYNALGSAGSILANRISWFYDLRGESMYVDTACSSGLVAMALACQGLTSGESDLAVVGASNIIFGPEFNASLSNMNFLSPTGRCHSFDANGDGYGCGEGFASLILKPVSKAIADRNPIRALIRSIGMNQDGHTSGGIAQPSKDMHVQLIRETYRETYREAGLDMRHTRFFEAHGTGIAVSDPIEARAIGEAFYQYRSKEDPMYVGAVKSNLGHLGGTNNADFFNLKVGLPRRVKLDEITAHANDSSVHIPEFSQAISAALQIALVDLMDSLGIKASVVVGHSSGEIAAAYCAGFLCHESAMRVSYFRGVLASGLAQDSQSGWGMASVDLSASQFPHELEELEGKDLQAFDSTQITISCINSPSNVTVSGPVACLNPLLAHLSSKNVFARKLKVNVGYHSPQMKSVASEYLGHLSNLRPGERANQVKMVSSMVAPVKFVDAMDIFCVNGDDEDVIKRLDRSHSREIVTHGWLEVGPHAALKGPLREIFNAHERSNRLCASLLVRGKPANLTVVEAVGQLFCHNFEVDLTSATRLGSIEPREPRIVVDLPRYPFNHSAIYWEESSRSKAFRSRAHGSHPLLGSQATDWNPLNATWRFFIKRDEIPWVSDHRLHGDMWYPAAGMVVMAVEALKQLLSNGQISMSPASETRGKEAEYKFRIFVRMMDAWEEVCDGMISPQRIWETLDIVSRKEEERRRQSAHIA
;
A
#
# COMPACT_ATOMS: atom_id res chain seq x y z
N MET A 1 1.46 -11.61 2.23
CA MET A 1 0.90 -11.50 3.59
C MET A 1 0.78 -10.04 3.94
N SER A 2 -0.41 -9.63 4.36
CA SER A 2 -0.71 -8.36 5.01
C SER A 2 -1.79 -8.62 6.07
N PHE A 3 -1.77 -7.95 7.22
CA PHE A 3 -2.84 -8.06 8.23
C PHE A 3 -3.05 -6.76 9.03
N ARG A 4 -4.21 -6.66 9.68
CA ARG A 4 -4.54 -5.65 10.71
C ARG A 4 -5.24 -6.38 11.85
N PHE A 5 -4.65 -6.36 13.04
CA PHE A 5 -5.16 -7.06 14.23
C PHE A 5 -5.39 -6.11 15.40
N PRO A 6 -6.06 -6.56 16.48
CA PRO A 6 -6.41 -5.73 17.61
C PRO A 6 -5.24 -4.98 18.23
N GLN A 7 -5.52 -3.82 18.83
CA GLN A 7 -4.52 -2.94 19.46
C GLN A 7 -3.38 -2.47 18.52
N GLY A 8 -3.66 -2.37 17.22
CA GLY A 8 -2.72 -1.81 16.24
C GLY A 8 -1.58 -2.77 15.85
N ALA A 9 -1.76 -4.07 16.03
CA ALA A 9 -0.84 -5.08 15.50
C ALA A 9 -1.03 -5.19 13.98
N GLU A 10 -0.44 -4.26 13.24
CA GLU A 10 -0.59 -4.19 11.78
C GLU A 10 0.63 -4.75 11.03
N THR A 11 1.85 -4.68 11.57
CA THR A 11 3.04 -5.30 10.94
C THR A 11 3.50 -6.59 11.62
N SER A 12 4.37 -7.35 10.94
CA SER A 12 5.06 -8.52 11.51
C SER A 12 5.75 -8.19 12.83
N ASP A 13 6.33 -6.99 12.95
CA ASP A 13 7.10 -6.59 14.13
C ASP A 13 6.16 -6.13 15.26
N ASP A 14 5.02 -5.50 14.95
CA ASP A 14 4.01 -5.15 15.95
C ASP A 14 3.37 -6.39 16.58
N LEU A 15 3.01 -7.38 15.75
CA LEU A 15 2.49 -8.65 16.23
C LEU A 15 3.56 -9.40 17.03
N TRP A 16 4.79 -9.51 16.51
CA TRP A 16 5.88 -10.18 17.22
C TRP A 16 6.14 -9.54 18.59
N LYS A 17 6.14 -8.20 18.66
CA LYS A 17 6.24 -7.44 19.89
C LYS A 17 5.08 -7.76 20.85
N LEU A 18 3.84 -7.76 20.39
CA LEU A 18 2.66 -8.10 21.19
C LEU A 18 2.76 -9.51 21.81
N LEU A 19 3.19 -10.49 21.02
CA LEU A 19 3.37 -11.89 21.46
C LEU A 19 4.54 -12.05 22.44
N VAL A 20 5.70 -11.45 22.16
CA VAL A 20 6.90 -11.54 23.03
C VAL A 20 6.67 -10.80 24.36
N GLU A 21 5.99 -9.66 24.34
CA GLU A 21 5.54 -8.93 25.54
C GLU A 21 4.40 -9.63 26.29
N ARG A 22 3.86 -10.74 25.73
CA ARG A 22 2.73 -11.53 26.28
C ARG A 22 1.49 -10.68 26.55
N ARG A 23 1.26 -9.64 25.72
CA ARG A 23 0.11 -8.75 25.89
C ARG A 23 -1.16 -9.41 25.37
N CYS A 24 -2.24 -9.22 26.12
CA CYS A 24 -3.59 -9.53 25.69
C CYS A 24 -4.21 -8.26 25.09
N ALA A 25 -4.79 -8.35 23.90
CA ALA A 25 -5.29 -7.21 23.13
C ALA A 25 -6.74 -6.82 23.46
N THR A 26 -7.27 -7.32 24.58
CA THR A 26 -8.64 -7.07 25.04
C THR A 26 -8.83 -5.61 25.50
N THR A 27 -9.95 -5.01 25.11
CA THR A 27 -10.46 -3.72 25.62
C THR A 27 -11.97 -3.77 25.83
N GLU A 28 -12.53 -2.74 26.43
CA GLU A 28 -13.99 -2.52 26.40
C GLU A 28 -14.48 -2.36 24.94
N PHE A 29 -15.75 -2.71 24.68
CA PHE A 29 -16.42 -2.47 23.40
C PHE A 29 -16.39 -0.97 23.02
N PRO A 30 -15.86 -0.60 21.84
CA PRO A 30 -15.82 0.79 21.40
C PRO A 30 -17.24 1.36 21.17
N ARG A 31 -17.48 2.58 21.67
CA ARG A 31 -18.80 3.24 21.62
C ARG A 31 -19.32 3.51 20.20
N ASP A 32 -18.42 3.56 19.22
CA ASP A 32 -18.77 3.69 17.80
C ASP A 32 -19.29 2.37 17.20
N ARG A 33 -18.97 1.20 17.78
CA ARG A 33 -19.56 -0.11 17.42
C ARG A 33 -20.98 -0.23 17.95
N PHE A 34 -21.20 -0.15 19.25
CA PHE A 34 -22.53 -0.02 19.87
C PHE A 34 -22.46 0.35 21.36
N ASN A 35 -23.58 0.74 21.96
CA ASN A 35 -23.65 1.01 23.39
C ASN A 35 -23.75 -0.29 24.21
N ILE A 36 -22.61 -0.90 24.55
CA ILE A 36 -22.55 -2.18 25.29
C ILE A 36 -23.36 -2.17 26.60
N ASP A 37 -23.46 -1.03 27.30
CA ASP A 37 -24.29 -0.88 28.52
C ASP A 37 -25.75 -1.28 28.30
N ALA A 38 -26.30 -0.99 27.11
CA ALA A 38 -27.68 -1.31 26.78
C ALA A 38 -27.88 -2.74 26.26
N PHE A 39 -26.81 -3.52 26.12
CA PHE A 39 -26.87 -4.92 25.69
C PHE A 39 -26.24 -5.88 26.69
N TRP A 40 -25.58 -5.40 27.75
CA TRP A 40 -24.89 -6.25 28.71
C TRP A 40 -25.80 -6.79 29.83
N HIS A 41 -25.58 -8.03 30.23
CA HIS A 41 -26.10 -8.61 31.47
C HIS A 41 -25.24 -9.80 31.93
N PRO A 42 -24.90 -9.94 33.23
CA PRO A 42 -23.95 -10.97 33.68
C PRO A 42 -24.51 -12.40 33.60
N ASP A 43 -25.83 -12.60 33.66
CA ASP A 43 -26.44 -13.91 33.42
C ASP A 43 -26.72 -14.09 31.93
N HIS A 44 -25.98 -15.01 31.30
CA HIS A 44 -26.08 -15.38 29.88
C HIS A 44 -27.45 -15.95 29.48
N ARG A 45 -28.25 -16.43 30.45
CA ARG A 45 -29.60 -16.97 30.20
C ARG A 45 -30.61 -15.86 29.89
N ARG A 46 -30.28 -14.59 30.17
CA ARG A 46 -31.10 -13.44 29.80
C ARG A 46 -30.98 -13.20 28.30
N GLN A 47 -31.99 -13.63 27.55
CA GLN A 47 -31.95 -13.59 26.10
C GLN A 47 -31.75 -12.18 25.54
N ASN A 48 -31.02 -12.10 24.43
CA ASN A 48 -30.69 -10.84 23.72
C ASN A 48 -29.79 -9.91 24.55
N THR A 49 -28.94 -10.49 25.41
CA THR A 49 -27.89 -9.76 26.13
C THR A 49 -26.52 -10.44 25.99
N ILE A 50 -25.46 -9.66 26.17
CA ILE A 50 -24.07 -10.07 26.08
C ILE A 50 -23.52 -10.20 27.51
N ASN A 51 -22.91 -11.35 27.84
CA ASN A 51 -22.39 -11.64 29.17
C ASN A 51 -21.09 -10.89 29.52
N THR A 52 -20.38 -10.36 28.53
CA THR A 52 -19.14 -9.60 28.68
C THR A 52 -19.24 -8.14 28.22
N ARG A 53 -18.33 -7.31 28.72
CA ARG A 53 -18.10 -5.92 28.30
C ARG A 53 -16.79 -5.74 27.52
N GLU A 54 -16.04 -6.82 27.37
CA GLU A 54 -14.68 -6.84 26.85
C GLU A 54 -14.58 -7.71 25.59
N GLY A 55 -13.66 -7.35 24.70
CA GLY A 55 -13.38 -8.04 23.43
C GLY A 55 -12.12 -7.45 22.79
N HIS A 56 -11.71 -7.94 21.62
CA HIS A 56 -10.44 -7.57 21.01
C HIS A 56 -10.66 -6.77 19.72
N PHE A 57 -10.53 -5.44 19.78
CA PHE A 57 -10.96 -4.53 18.70
C PHE A 57 -9.80 -3.93 17.92
N LEU A 58 -10.03 -3.67 16.64
CA LEU A 58 -9.10 -2.96 15.77
C LEU A 58 -8.85 -1.53 16.27
N ALA A 59 -7.63 -1.04 16.09
CA ALA A 59 -7.27 0.34 16.39
C ALA A 59 -7.77 1.29 15.27
N GLY A 60 -8.25 2.47 15.68
CA GLY A 60 -8.74 3.50 14.76
C GLY A 60 -10.21 3.33 14.35
N ASP A 61 -10.67 4.26 13.50
CA ASP A 61 -12.03 4.24 12.96
C ASP A 61 -12.11 3.33 11.74
N ILE A 62 -12.88 2.25 11.85
CA ILE A 62 -13.06 1.27 10.78
C ILE A 62 -13.83 1.82 9.57
N ARG A 63 -14.42 3.01 9.67
CA ARG A 63 -15.20 3.65 8.60
C ARG A 63 -14.33 4.47 7.64
N ASN A 64 -13.03 4.59 7.91
CA ASN A 64 -12.05 5.25 7.05
C ASN A 64 -11.70 4.37 5.83
N PHE A 65 -11.39 4.99 4.69
CA PHE A 65 -10.95 4.29 3.46
C PHE A 65 -10.35 5.25 2.43
N ASP A 66 -9.40 4.78 1.61
CA ASP A 66 -8.81 5.59 0.53
C ASP A 66 -9.58 5.46 -0.80
N ALA A 67 -10.67 6.22 -0.94
CA ALA A 67 -11.48 6.23 -2.16
C ALA A 67 -10.69 6.60 -3.43
N GLY A 68 -9.65 7.43 -3.30
CA GLY A 68 -8.85 7.93 -4.42
C GLY A 68 -7.96 6.84 -5.00
N PHE A 69 -7.29 6.08 -4.14
CA PHE A 69 -6.47 4.93 -4.54
C PHE A 69 -7.30 3.87 -5.29
N PHE A 70 -8.49 3.55 -4.79
CA PHE A 70 -9.36 2.52 -5.37
C PHE A 70 -10.30 3.01 -6.48
N SER A 71 -10.26 4.30 -6.84
CA SER A 71 -11.11 4.92 -7.89
C SER A 71 -12.62 4.71 -7.69
N MET A 72 -13.10 4.73 -6.44
CA MET A 72 -14.49 4.43 -6.08
C MET A 72 -15.33 5.67 -5.74
N ALA A 73 -16.62 5.62 -6.10
CA ALA A 73 -17.55 6.73 -5.89
C ALA A 73 -18.00 6.82 -4.41
N PRO A 74 -18.06 8.02 -3.79
CA PRO A 74 -18.40 8.17 -2.37
C PRO A 74 -19.73 7.54 -1.93
N HIS A 75 -20.74 7.53 -2.80
CA HIS A 75 -22.05 6.95 -2.52
C HIS A 75 -22.05 5.42 -2.56
N GLU A 76 -21.17 4.80 -3.37
CA GLU A 76 -20.98 3.35 -3.33
C GLU A 76 -20.26 2.96 -2.04
N LEU A 77 -19.22 3.71 -1.67
CA LEU A 77 -18.43 3.48 -0.46
C LEU A 77 -19.20 3.67 0.84
N ALA A 78 -20.19 4.56 0.87
CA ALA A 78 -21.05 4.75 2.04
C ALA A 78 -21.94 3.53 2.31
N ALA A 79 -22.49 2.93 1.25
CA ALA A 79 -23.28 1.69 1.28
C ALA A 79 -22.41 0.41 1.39
N MET A 80 -21.09 0.53 1.26
CA MET A 80 -20.15 -0.58 1.29
C MET A 80 -19.76 -0.95 2.72
N ASP A 81 -19.99 -2.20 3.10
CA ASP A 81 -19.55 -2.79 4.36
C ASP A 81 -18.06 -2.48 4.57
N PRO A 82 -17.63 -1.92 5.71
CA PRO A 82 -16.22 -1.66 5.97
C PRO A 82 -15.34 -2.90 5.96
N GLN A 83 -15.93 -4.10 6.03
CA GLN A 83 -15.24 -5.33 5.67
C GLN A 83 -14.79 -5.21 4.21
N HIS A 84 -15.66 -5.06 3.22
CA HIS A 84 -15.24 -4.86 1.80
C HIS A 84 -14.14 -3.79 1.62
N ARG A 85 -14.14 -2.72 2.44
CA ARG A 85 -13.12 -1.65 2.39
C ARG A 85 -11.79 -2.08 3.00
N GLY A 86 -11.81 -2.53 4.25
CA GLY A 86 -10.68 -3.23 4.86
C GLY A 86 -10.33 -4.55 4.16
N LEU A 87 -11.05 -4.97 3.11
CA LEU A 87 -10.71 -6.12 2.26
C LEU A 87 -9.83 -5.73 1.10
N MET A 88 -10.24 -4.68 0.41
CA MET A 88 -9.42 -4.07 -0.64
C MET A 88 -8.10 -3.54 -0.06
N GLU A 89 -8.08 -3.20 1.24
CA GLU A 89 -6.85 -3.08 2.00
C GLU A 89 -6.29 -4.45 2.48
N MET A 90 -7.08 -5.36 3.10
CA MET A 90 -6.56 -6.45 3.98
C MET A 90 -7.30 -7.85 4.11
N THR A 91 -8.65 -8.02 3.99
CA THR A 91 -9.54 -9.25 3.74
C THR A 91 -10.28 -10.03 4.91
N TYR A 92 -11.34 -10.93 4.66
CA TYR A 92 -12.91 -11.07 4.83
C TYR A 92 -13.85 -11.53 6.09
N HIS A 93 -15.00 -10.85 6.47
CA HIS A 93 -16.30 -11.38 7.09
C HIS A 93 -17.63 -10.54 6.80
N ALA A 94 -18.76 -10.69 7.53
CA ALA A 94 -20.16 -10.39 7.07
C ALA A 94 -21.16 -9.52 7.92
N ASP A 95 -20.82 -8.98 9.11
CA ASP A 95 -21.81 -8.35 10.04
C ASP A 95 -22.63 -7.13 9.51
N SER A 96 -22.19 -6.39 8.49
CA SER A 96 -22.86 -5.13 8.05
C SER A 96 -24.23 -5.36 7.40
N ALA A 97 -24.45 -6.51 6.77
CA ALA A 97 -25.72 -6.81 6.10
C ALA A 97 -26.91 -6.72 7.07
N THR A 98 -26.77 -7.27 8.29
CA THR A 98 -27.80 -7.23 9.34
C THR A 98 -28.11 -5.78 9.78
N MET A 99 -27.09 -4.93 9.85
CA MET A 99 -27.25 -3.52 10.18
C MET A 99 -28.05 -2.77 9.10
N GLN A 100 -27.73 -3.00 7.83
CA GLN A 100 -28.36 -2.34 6.69
C GLN A 100 -29.81 -2.82 6.46
N PHE A 101 -30.06 -4.13 6.55
CA PHE A 101 -31.42 -4.68 6.41
C PHE A 101 -32.35 -4.40 7.60
N ARG A 102 -31.85 -3.84 8.71
CA ARG A 102 -32.68 -3.48 9.89
C ARG A 102 -33.75 -2.42 9.56
N ASP A 103 -33.58 -1.66 8.48
CA ASP A 103 -34.59 -0.74 7.95
C ASP A 103 -34.90 -1.02 6.48
N ALA A 104 -35.74 -2.04 6.24
CA ALA A 104 -36.10 -2.49 4.89
C ALA A 104 -36.79 -1.43 4.00
N GLN A 105 -37.19 -0.29 4.57
CA GLN A 105 -37.77 0.86 3.84
C GLN A 105 -36.70 1.87 3.40
N ASN A 106 -35.46 1.73 3.85
CA ASN A 106 -34.34 2.65 3.61
C ASN A 106 -33.05 1.87 3.34
N ILE A 107 -33.11 0.92 2.40
CA ILE A 107 -31.97 0.15 1.90
C ILE A 107 -31.23 1.00 0.86
N ALA A 108 -29.91 1.16 1.02
CA ALA A 108 -29.09 1.95 0.11
C ALA A 108 -29.07 1.36 -1.32
N THR A 109 -29.03 2.21 -2.35
CA THR A 109 -29.09 1.81 -3.77
C THR A 109 -28.08 0.72 -4.15
N TYR A 110 -26.87 0.80 -3.59
CA TYR A 110 -25.76 -0.12 -3.91
C TYR A 110 -25.59 -1.26 -2.91
N ASN A 111 -26.52 -1.44 -1.96
CA ASN A 111 -26.41 -2.43 -0.87
C ASN A 111 -26.10 -3.86 -1.37
N ALA A 112 -26.73 -4.29 -2.47
CA ALA A 112 -26.51 -5.62 -3.05
C ALA A 112 -25.05 -5.85 -3.53
N LEU A 113 -24.33 -4.78 -3.88
CA LEU A 113 -22.90 -4.81 -4.23
C LEU A 113 -22.00 -4.39 -3.05
N GLY A 114 -22.57 -3.71 -2.05
CA GLY A 114 -21.88 -3.17 -0.88
C GLY A 114 -21.72 -4.16 0.26
N SER A 115 -22.58 -5.17 0.41
CA SER A 115 -22.58 -6.07 1.58
C SER A 115 -22.84 -7.55 1.28
N ALA A 116 -22.96 -7.96 0.01
CA ALA A 116 -23.18 -9.36 -0.34
C ALA A 116 -21.88 -10.18 -0.23
N GLY A 117 -21.95 -11.33 0.46
CA GLY A 117 -20.83 -12.25 0.69
C GLY A 117 -19.93 -12.48 -0.53
N SER A 118 -20.51 -12.96 -1.63
CA SER A 118 -19.79 -13.23 -2.88
C SER A 118 -19.03 -12.01 -3.45
N ILE A 119 -19.52 -10.80 -3.22
CA ILE A 119 -18.89 -9.58 -3.73
C ILE A 119 -17.57 -9.27 -3.01
N LEU A 120 -17.32 -9.82 -1.82
CA LEU A 120 -16.03 -9.64 -1.12
C LEU A 120 -14.86 -10.23 -1.90
N ALA A 121 -15.02 -11.44 -2.45
CA ALA A 121 -14.03 -12.03 -3.36
C ALA A 121 -14.08 -11.36 -4.74
N ASN A 122 -15.28 -11.23 -5.32
CA ASN A 122 -15.43 -10.73 -6.69
C ASN A 122 -14.92 -9.29 -6.86
N ARG A 123 -15.00 -8.43 -5.83
CA ARG A 123 -14.53 -7.03 -5.87
C ARG A 123 -13.01 -6.94 -5.84
N ILE A 124 -12.32 -7.86 -5.16
CA ILE A 124 -10.86 -7.99 -5.21
C ILE A 124 -10.44 -8.44 -6.60
N SER A 125 -11.09 -9.48 -7.14
CA SER A 125 -10.85 -9.96 -8.51
C SER A 125 -11.10 -8.86 -9.55
N TRP A 126 -12.19 -8.10 -9.42
CA TRP A 126 -12.53 -6.98 -10.30
C TRP A 126 -11.51 -5.85 -10.24
N PHE A 127 -11.09 -5.42 -9.04
CA PHE A 127 -10.16 -4.29 -8.89
C PHE A 127 -8.76 -4.62 -9.39
N TYR A 128 -8.27 -5.84 -9.14
CA TYR A 128 -6.94 -6.29 -9.57
C TYR A 128 -6.94 -7.01 -10.93
N ASP A 129 -8.07 -7.01 -11.66
CA ASP A 129 -8.27 -7.69 -12.95
C ASP A 129 -7.88 -9.20 -12.96
N LEU A 130 -8.10 -9.87 -11.82
CA LEU A 130 -7.85 -11.30 -11.64
C LEU A 130 -8.99 -12.10 -12.27
N ARG A 131 -8.65 -12.97 -13.24
CA ARG A 131 -9.60 -13.75 -14.05
C ARG A 131 -9.72 -15.24 -13.67
N GLY A 132 -9.03 -15.66 -12.60
CA GLY A 132 -9.14 -17.01 -12.04
C GLY A 132 -10.39 -17.19 -11.17
N GLU A 133 -10.41 -18.25 -10.36
CA GLU A 133 -11.51 -18.55 -9.46
C GLU A 133 -11.71 -17.43 -8.42
N SER A 134 -12.95 -16.95 -8.26
CA SER A 134 -13.33 -15.99 -7.21
C SER A 134 -14.41 -16.61 -6.34
N MET A 135 -14.07 -16.89 -5.08
CA MET A 135 -14.88 -17.71 -4.19
C MET A 135 -15.04 -17.06 -2.81
N TYR A 136 -16.28 -17.09 -2.32
CA TYR A 136 -16.62 -16.79 -0.93
C TYR A 136 -16.80 -18.11 -0.18
N VAL A 137 -16.21 -18.22 1.01
CA VAL A 137 -16.25 -19.42 1.84
C VAL A 137 -16.70 -19.04 3.24
N ASP A 138 -17.79 -19.63 3.71
CA ASP A 138 -18.23 -19.55 5.10
C ASP A 138 -18.33 -20.96 5.69
N THR A 139 -17.43 -21.21 6.64
CA THR A 139 -17.37 -22.39 7.51
C THR A 139 -17.15 -21.94 8.96
N ALA A 140 -17.69 -20.77 9.31
CA ALA A 140 -17.46 -20.08 10.57
C ALA A 140 -15.96 -19.91 10.90
N CYS A 141 -15.47 -20.53 11.98
CA CYS A 141 -14.14 -20.28 12.55
C CYS A 141 -12.98 -20.80 11.68
N SER A 142 -13.25 -21.72 10.75
CA SER A 142 -12.25 -22.33 9.86
C SER A 142 -12.17 -21.67 8.47
N SER A 143 -13.02 -20.68 8.16
CA SER A 143 -13.16 -20.11 6.80
C SER A 143 -11.84 -19.70 6.14
N GLY A 144 -10.91 -19.06 6.88
CA GLY A 144 -9.60 -18.70 6.35
C GLY A 144 -8.72 -19.90 5.99
N LEU A 145 -8.76 -21.01 6.73
CA LEU A 145 -8.02 -22.24 6.41
C LEU A 145 -8.69 -23.04 5.29
N VAL A 146 -10.03 -23.08 5.24
CA VAL A 146 -10.75 -23.74 4.15
C VAL A 146 -10.52 -23.01 2.83
N ALA A 147 -10.58 -21.68 2.83
CA ALA A 147 -10.20 -20.87 1.67
C ALA A 147 -8.73 -21.08 1.27
N MET A 148 -7.81 -21.21 2.24
CA MET A 148 -6.41 -21.54 1.98
C MET A 148 -6.24 -22.94 1.37
N ALA A 149 -7.01 -23.93 1.80
CA ALA A 149 -6.96 -25.28 1.28
C ALA A 149 -7.45 -25.34 -0.17
N LEU A 150 -8.59 -24.70 -0.47
CA LEU A 150 -9.13 -24.59 -1.82
C LEU A 150 -8.16 -23.85 -2.76
N ALA A 151 -7.52 -22.78 -2.29
CA ALA A 151 -6.48 -22.08 -3.03
C ALA A 151 -5.25 -22.99 -3.28
N CYS A 152 -4.80 -23.76 -2.29
CA CYS A 152 -3.72 -24.73 -2.48
C CYS A 152 -4.07 -25.83 -3.48
N GLN A 153 -5.33 -26.26 -3.54
CA GLN A 153 -5.81 -27.22 -4.54
C GLN A 153 -5.70 -26.62 -5.96
N GLY A 154 -6.26 -25.44 -6.21
CA GLY A 154 -6.18 -24.76 -7.53
C GLY A 154 -4.75 -24.42 -7.99
N LEU A 155 -3.85 -24.16 -7.04
CA LEU A 155 -2.41 -23.98 -7.33
C LEU A 155 -1.69 -25.30 -7.65
N THR A 156 -2.18 -26.43 -7.12
CA THR A 156 -1.55 -27.76 -7.29
C THR A 156 -2.11 -28.51 -8.50
N SER A 157 -3.38 -28.28 -8.85
CA SER A 157 -3.98 -28.72 -10.12
C SER A 157 -3.38 -27.99 -11.34
N GLY A 158 -2.86 -26.77 -11.12
CA GLY A 158 -2.35 -25.90 -12.19
C GLY A 158 -3.44 -25.04 -12.83
N GLU A 159 -4.63 -24.96 -12.24
CA GLU A 159 -5.73 -24.08 -12.66
C GLU A 159 -5.39 -22.60 -12.43
N SER A 160 -4.63 -22.31 -11.36
CA SER A 160 -4.11 -20.96 -11.03
C SER A 160 -2.59 -20.99 -10.77
N ASP A 161 -1.85 -19.93 -11.12
CA ASP A 161 -0.42 -19.75 -10.81
C ASP A 161 -0.15 -18.78 -9.64
N LEU A 162 -1.20 -18.08 -9.19
CA LEU A 162 -1.26 -17.23 -8.01
C LEU A 162 -2.67 -17.30 -7.41
N ALA A 163 -2.76 -17.36 -6.09
CA ALA A 163 -4.03 -17.25 -5.36
C ALA A 163 -3.96 -16.17 -4.28
N VAL A 164 -5.04 -15.41 -4.15
CA VAL A 164 -5.26 -14.43 -3.06
C VAL A 164 -6.23 -15.07 -2.07
N VAL A 165 -5.77 -15.33 -0.84
CA VAL A 165 -6.59 -15.87 0.24
C VAL A 165 -6.82 -14.79 1.27
N GLY A 166 -8.06 -14.65 1.76
CA GLY A 166 -8.40 -13.54 2.63
C GLY A 166 -9.46 -13.85 3.69
N ALA A 167 -9.26 -13.34 4.91
CA ALA A 167 -10.15 -13.57 6.06
C ALA A 167 -10.10 -12.43 7.10
N SER A 168 -11.27 -11.96 7.55
CA SER A 168 -11.55 -10.83 8.46
C SER A 168 -12.57 -11.26 9.52
N ASN A 169 -12.79 -10.37 10.48
CA ASN A 169 -14.00 -10.32 11.29
C ASN A 169 -14.16 -8.86 11.77
N ILE A 170 -15.36 -8.29 11.70
CA ILE A 170 -15.68 -7.01 12.34
C ILE A 170 -16.98 -7.17 13.12
N ILE A 171 -17.10 -6.48 14.25
CA ILE A 171 -18.28 -6.50 15.11
C ILE A 171 -19.04 -5.19 14.94
N PHE A 172 -20.10 -5.20 14.13
CA PHE A 172 -20.93 -3.99 13.91
C PHE A 172 -22.12 -3.87 14.85
N GLY A 173 -22.60 -4.99 15.38
CA GLY A 173 -23.85 -5.04 16.13
C GLY A 173 -23.82 -6.00 17.32
N PRO A 174 -24.74 -5.83 18.26
CA PRO A 174 -24.90 -6.73 19.39
C PRO A 174 -25.51 -8.08 19.01
N GLU A 175 -26.20 -8.23 17.86
CA GLU A 175 -27.04 -9.39 17.57
C GLU A 175 -26.29 -10.73 17.56
N PHE A 176 -25.16 -10.80 16.86
CA PHE A 176 -24.38 -12.04 16.76
C PHE A 176 -23.75 -12.40 18.11
N ASN A 177 -23.13 -11.42 18.78
CA ASN A 177 -22.54 -11.62 20.11
C ASN A 177 -23.58 -11.95 21.20
N ALA A 178 -24.78 -11.37 21.15
CA ALA A 178 -25.88 -11.75 22.03
C ALA A 178 -26.36 -13.17 21.76
N SER A 179 -26.35 -13.61 20.50
CA SER A 179 -26.69 -15.00 20.13
C SER A 179 -25.64 -16.00 20.64
N LEU A 180 -24.35 -15.66 20.55
CA LEU A 180 -23.25 -16.45 21.13
C LEU A 180 -23.27 -16.46 22.67
N SER A 181 -23.63 -15.33 23.28
CA SER A 181 -23.85 -15.20 24.72
C SER A 181 -24.99 -16.10 25.20
N ASN A 182 -26.13 -16.14 24.50
CA ASN A 182 -27.25 -17.06 24.82
C ASN A 182 -26.82 -18.54 24.84
N MET A 183 -25.79 -18.92 24.06
CA MET A 183 -25.22 -20.28 24.01
C MET A 183 -24.05 -20.50 24.99
N ASN A 184 -23.70 -19.49 25.80
CA ASN A 184 -22.55 -19.45 26.70
C ASN A 184 -21.22 -19.79 26.00
N PHE A 185 -21.01 -19.28 24.79
CA PHE A 185 -19.74 -19.42 24.05
C PHE A 185 -18.77 -18.26 24.33
N LEU A 186 -19.27 -17.09 24.69
CA LEU A 186 -18.45 -15.93 25.04
C LEU A 186 -17.96 -16.03 26.49
N SER A 187 -16.67 -15.78 26.70
CA SER A 187 -16.09 -15.62 28.03
C SER A 187 -16.66 -14.35 28.68
N PRO A 188 -17.22 -14.41 29.91
CA PRO A 188 -17.55 -13.22 30.69
C PRO A 188 -16.38 -12.24 30.84
N THR A 189 -15.14 -12.76 30.88
CA THR A 189 -13.92 -11.96 30.96
C THR A 189 -13.47 -11.36 29.62
N GLY A 190 -14.14 -11.66 28.50
CA GLY A 190 -13.77 -11.15 27.18
C GLY A 190 -12.41 -11.65 26.65
N ARG A 191 -11.86 -12.73 27.23
CA ARG A 191 -10.55 -13.32 26.91
C ARG A 191 -10.69 -14.79 26.50
N CYS A 192 -9.68 -15.33 25.84
CA CYS A 192 -9.60 -16.77 25.56
C CYS A 192 -8.62 -17.42 26.56
N HIS A 193 -9.13 -18.16 27.54
CA HIS A 193 -8.31 -18.90 28.53
C HIS A 193 -7.87 -20.25 27.97
N SER A 194 -7.15 -20.22 26.83
CA SER A 194 -6.79 -21.38 26.02
C SER A 194 -6.07 -22.46 26.84
N PHE A 195 -6.66 -23.65 26.91
CA PHE A 195 -6.19 -24.81 27.70
C PHE A 195 -6.00 -24.58 29.21
N ASP A 196 -6.51 -23.48 29.77
CA ASP A 196 -6.47 -23.21 31.22
C ASP A 196 -7.63 -23.92 31.95
N ALA A 197 -7.47 -24.17 33.25
CA ALA A 197 -8.53 -24.71 34.10
C ALA A 197 -9.72 -23.75 34.27
N ASN A 198 -9.51 -22.45 34.02
CA ASN A 198 -10.52 -21.39 34.07
C ASN A 198 -11.19 -21.12 32.71
N GLY A 199 -11.11 -22.06 31.76
CA GLY A 199 -11.81 -21.95 30.46
C GLY A 199 -13.32 -21.72 30.62
N ASP A 200 -13.79 -20.52 30.28
CA ASP A 200 -15.17 -20.05 30.46
C ASP A 200 -15.84 -19.58 29.15
N GLY A 201 -15.18 -19.80 28.00
CA GLY A 201 -15.58 -19.32 26.69
C GLY A 201 -14.42 -18.64 25.95
N TYR A 202 -14.72 -17.92 24.88
CA TYR A 202 -13.75 -17.10 24.15
C TYR A 202 -14.05 -15.60 24.18
N GLY A 203 -13.02 -14.78 24.07
CA GLY A 203 -13.15 -13.35 23.81
C GLY A 203 -13.39 -13.10 22.33
N CYS A 204 -14.50 -12.47 21.95
CA CYS A 204 -14.75 -12.08 20.55
C CYS A 204 -13.70 -11.06 20.08
N GLY A 205 -13.31 -11.10 18.80
CA GLY A 205 -12.32 -10.17 18.27
C GLY A 205 -12.48 -9.82 16.79
N GLU A 206 -11.87 -8.71 16.40
CA GLU A 206 -11.88 -8.14 15.05
C GLU A 206 -10.50 -8.27 14.39
N GLY A 207 -10.46 -8.53 13.09
CA GLY A 207 -9.20 -8.69 12.37
C GLY A 207 -9.38 -8.59 10.87
N PHE A 208 -8.28 -8.44 10.15
CA PHE A 208 -8.18 -8.63 8.70
C PHE A 208 -6.86 -9.28 8.33
N ALA A 209 -6.84 -10.17 7.35
CA ALA A 209 -5.60 -10.73 6.82
C ALA A 209 -5.71 -11.32 5.41
N SER A 210 -4.68 -11.04 4.61
CA SER A 210 -4.53 -11.48 3.22
C SER A 210 -3.20 -12.22 3.04
N LEU A 211 -3.26 -13.35 2.34
CA LEU A 211 -2.13 -14.17 1.92
C LEU A 211 -2.07 -14.22 0.40
N ILE A 212 -0.84 -14.16 -0.13
CA ILE A 212 -0.56 -14.43 -1.54
C ILE A 212 0.14 -15.79 -1.56
N LEU A 213 -0.45 -16.75 -2.26
CA LEU A 213 0.04 -18.10 -2.40
C LEU A 213 0.42 -18.33 -3.87
N LYS A 214 1.51 -19.06 -4.10
CA LYS A 214 2.04 -19.39 -5.43
C LYS A 214 2.75 -20.75 -5.37
N PRO A 215 2.82 -21.50 -6.48
CA PRO A 215 3.70 -22.66 -6.56
C PRO A 215 5.14 -22.26 -6.27
N VAL A 216 5.88 -23.06 -5.49
CA VAL A 216 7.23 -22.70 -5.01
C VAL A 216 8.21 -22.41 -6.17
N SER A 217 8.10 -23.15 -7.28
CA SER A 217 8.85 -22.92 -8.52
C SER A 217 8.59 -21.53 -9.11
N LYS A 218 7.32 -21.10 -9.15
CA LYS A 218 6.89 -19.79 -9.66
C LYS A 218 7.31 -18.66 -8.72
N ALA A 219 7.21 -18.86 -7.40
CA ALA A 219 7.71 -17.91 -6.41
C ALA A 219 9.24 -17.71 -6.50
N ILE A 220 10.00 -18.77 -6.76
CA ILE A 220 11.46 -18.70 -6.99
C ILE A 220 11.77 -17.99 -8.32
N ALA A 221 11.10 -18.37 -9.41
CA ALA A 221 11.30 -17.77 -10.73
C ALA A 221 11.01 -16.26 -10.73
N ASP A 222 9.90 -15.86 -10.09
CA ASP A 222 9.49 -14.46 -9.95
C ASP A 222 10.20 -13.73 -8.79
N ARG A 223 11.17 -14.40 -8.13
CA ARG A 223 12.00 -13.88 -7.00
C ARG A 223 11.20 -13.29 -5.83
N ASN A 224 10.06 -13.89 -5.50
CA ASN A 224 9.18 -13.42 -4.43
C ASN A 224 9.69 -13.83 -3.04
N PRO A 225 9.46 -13.03 -1.97
CA PRO A 225 9.76 -13.41 -0.59
C PRO A 225 8.89 -14.60 -0.12
N ILE A 226 9.49 -15.79 -0.07
CA ILE A 226 8.87 -16.98 0.52
C ILE A 226 8.97 -16.86 2.06
N ARG A 227 7.81 -16.74 2.74
CA ARG A 227 7.74 -16.62 4.21
C ARG A 227 7.59 -17.98 4.91
N ALA A 228 6.88 -18.91 4.29
CA ALA A 228 6.76 -20.30 4.71
C ALA A 228 6.45 -21.17 3.47
N LEU A 229 6.53 -22.49 3.64
CA LEU A 229 6.07 -23.47 2.64
C LEU A 229 4.90 -24.26 3.26
N ILE A 230 3.73 -24.17 2.65
CA ILE A 230 2.61 -25.08 2.94
C ILE A 230 2.99 -26.43 2.32
N ARG A 231 3.18 -27.46 3.16
CA ARG A 231 3.60 -28.79 2.71
C ARG A 231 2.43 -29.70 2.35
N SER A 232 1.32 -29.56 3.07
CA SER A 232 0.02 -30.13 2.80
C SER A 232 -1.01 -29.36 3.64
N ILE A 233 -2.29 -29.50 3.31
CA ILE A 233 -3.40 -28.94 4.08
C ILE A 233 -4.64 -29.82 3.89
N GLY A 234 -5.01 -30.57 4.93
CA GLY A 234 -6.19 -31.42 4.93
C GLY A 234 -7.44 -30.70 5.42
N MET A 235 -8.61 -31.24 5.07
CA MET A 235 -9.91 -30.84 5.61
C MET A 235 -10.79 -32.07 5.83
N ASN A 236 -11.57 -32.08 6.91
CA ASN A 236 -12.68 -33.02 7.11
C ASN A 236 -13.79 -32.33 7.95
N GLN A 237 -14.74 -33.09 8.49
CA GLN A 237 -15.80 -32.59 9.35
C GLN A 237 -16.10 -33.61 10.47
N ASP A 238 -16.57 -33.13 11.63
CA ASP A 238 -16.78 -33.91 12.86
C ASP A 238 -17.83 -35.03 12.77
N GLY A 239 -18.68 -35.02 11.74
CA GLY A 239 -19.82 -35.91 11.60
C GLY A 239 -20.94 -35.59 12.59
N HIS A 240 -21.64 -36.64 13.04
CA HIS A 240 -22.71 -36.55 14.01
C HIS A 240 -22.18 -36.81 15.43
N THR A 241 -21.98 -35.76 16.22
CA THR A 241 -21.49 -35.83 17.61
C THR A 241 -22.64 -35.88 18.63
N SER A 242 -22.38 -36.50 19.79
CA SER A 242 -23.42 -36.79 20.80
C SER A 242 -23.91 -35.55 21.56
N GLY A 243 -23.10 -34.50 21.66
CA GLY A 243 -23.45 -33.18 22.20
C GLY A 243 -24.09 -32.23 21.19
N GLY A 244 -24.45 -32.71 19.99
CA GLY A 244 -25.01 -31.89 18.92
C GLY A 244 -23.96 -31.09 18.15
N ILE A 245 -24.42 -30.35 17.13
CA ILE A 245 -23.59 -29.74 16.06
C ILE A 245 -22.40 -28.88 16.53
N ALA A 246 -22.43 -28.35 17.75
CA ALA A 246 -21.36 -27.51 18.30
C ALA A 246 -20.29 -28.29 19.09
N GLN A 247 -20.48 -29.59 19.34
CA GLN A 247 -19.46 -30.40 20.02
C GLN A 247 -18.44 -30.95 19.00
N PRO A 248 -17.13 -30.66 19.14
CA PRO A 248 -16.09 -31.18 18.24
C PRO A 248 -15.84 -32.68 18.46
N SER A 249 -15.32 -33.36 17.43
CA SER A 249 -15.04 -34.80 17.44
C SER A 249 -13.55 -35.08 17.55
N LYS A 250 -13.12 -35.54 18.74
CA LYS A 250 -11.74 -35.95 19.00
C LYS A 250 -11.21 -36.93 17.95
N ASP A 251 -12.01 -37.92 17.56
CA ASP A 251 -11.59 -38.96 16.61
C ASP A 251 -11.43 -38.41 15.18
N MET A 252 -12.32 -37.51 14.73
CA MET A 252 -12.19 -36.87 13.41
C MET A 252 -11.02 -35.89 13.35
N HIS A 253 -10.73 -35.18 14.45
CA HIS A 253 -9.51 -34.36 14.57
C HIS A 253 -8.23 -35.21 14.50
N VAL A 254 -8.19 -36.36 15.21
CA VAL A 254 -7.06 -37.31 15.14
C VAL A 254 -6.89 -37.86 13.71
N GLN A 255 -7.99 -38.20 13.04
CA GLN A 255 -7.99 -38.65 11.65
C GLN A 255 -7.41 -37.57 10.73
N LEU A 256 -7.93 -36.33 10.81
CA LEU A 256 -7.48 -35.20 10.00
C LEU A 256 -5.98 -34.96 10.11
N ILE A 257 -5.46 -34.94 11.34
CA ILE A 257 -4.02 -34.75 11.59
C ILE A 257 -3.24 -35.90 10.96
N ARG A 258 -3.61 -37.17 11.22
CA ARG A 258 -2.88 -38.34 10.68
C ARG A 258 -2.92 -38.43 9.16
N GLU A 259 -4.02 -38.04 8.52
CA GLU A 259 -4.17 -38.01 7.06
C GLU A 259 -3.34 -36.89 6.44
N THR A 260 -3.45 -35.66 6.96
CA THR A 260 -2.64 -34.51 6.52
C THR A 260 -1.14 -34.83 6.57
N TYR A 261 -0.65 -35.45 7.65
CA TYR A 261 0.76 -35.85 7.78
C TYR A 261 1.16 -37.06 6.92
N ARG A 262 0.23 -37.93 6.54
CA ARG A 262 0.48 -39.00 5.56
C ARG A 262 0.74 -38.39 4.17
N GLU A 263 0.01 -37.35 3.81
CA GLU A 263 0.24 -36.57 2.59
C GLU A 263 1.58 -35.80 2.67
N THR A 264 1.87 -35.11 3.78
CA THR A 264 3.16 -34.44 4.02
C THR A 264 4.34 -35.39 3.81
N TYR A 265 4.23 -36.63 4.32
CA TYR A 265 5.27 -37.63 4.18
C TYR A 265 5.41 -38.10 2.72
N ARG A 266 4.30 -38.29 2.01
CA ARG A 266 4.31 -38.67 0.58
C ARG A 266 4.96 -37.61 -0.30
N GLU A 267 4.73 -36.33 -0.03
CA GLU A 267 5.14 -35.23 -0.91
C GLU A 267 6.49 -34.59 -0.53
N ALA A 268 6.85 -34.61 0.76
CA ALA A 268 8.06 -33.96 1.26
C ALA A 268 9.00 -34.88 2.06
N GLY A 269 8.63 -36.14 2.31
CA GLY A 269 9.39 -37.04 3.19
C GLY A 269 9.39 -36.63 4.66
N LEU A 270 8.57 -35.64 5.04
CA LEU A 270 8.49 -35.09 6.39
C LEU A 270 7.39 -35.79 7.18
N ASP A 271 7.72 -36.28 8.37
CA ASP A 271 6.78 -36.92 9.28
C ASP A 271 6.49 -36.06 10.51
N MET A 272 5.56 -36.56 11.35
CA MET A 272 5.13 -35.92 12.59
C MET A 272 6.28 -35.69 13.60
N ARG A 273 7.44 -36.35 13.47
CA ARG A 273 8.57 -36.13 14.39
C ARG A 273 9.17 -34.73 14.21
N HIS A 274 9.05 -34.14 13.03
CA HIS A 274 9.65 -32.85 12.69
C HIS A 274 8.89 -31.65 13.28
N THR A 275 7.60 -31.80 13.62
CA THR A 275 6.72 -30.73 14.11
C THR A 275 7.09 -30.22 15.50
N ARG A 276 7.76 -29.07 15.58
CA ARG A 276 8.19 -28.47 16.85
C ARG A 276 7.07 -27.72 17.57
N PHE A 277 6.12 -27.17 16.82
CA PHE A 277 5.02 -26.34 17.31
C PHE A 277 3.71 -26.72 16.62
N PHE A 278 2.60 -26.67 17.37
CA PHE A 278 1.24 -26.84 16.85
C PHE A 278 0.41 -25.62 17.30
N GLU A 279 -0.02 -24.81 16.33
CA GLU A 279 -0.98 -23.74 16.55
C GLU A 279 -2.38 -24.34 16.58
N ALA A 280 -3.05 -24.28 17.73
CA ALA A 280 -4.32 -24.93 17.98
C ALA A 280 -5.51 -23.96 17.85
N HIS A 281 -6.72 -24.51 17.77
CA HIS A 281 -7.93 -23.71 17.86
C HIS A 281 -8.02 -23.02 19.23
N GLY A 282 -7.84 -23.75 20.33
CA GLY A 282 -7.53 -23.23 21.68
C GLY A 282 -8.42 -22.06 22.11
N THR A 283 -9.72 -22.31 22.22
CA THR A 283 -10.74 -21.28 22.40
C THR A 283 -10.88 -20.79 23.84
N GLY A 284 -10.51 -21.59 24.84
CA GLY A 284 -10.92 -21.41 26.23
C GLY A 284 -12.30 -21.98 26.54
N ILE A 285 -12.95 -22.74 25.63
CA ILE A 285 -14.20 -23.43 25.93
C ILE A 285 -13.88 -24.72 26.71
N ALA A 286 -14.40 -24.82 27.95
CA ALA A 286 -14.13 -25.92 28.89
C ALA A 286 -14.32 -27.34 28.34
N VAL A 287 -15.19 -27.53 27.34
CA VAL A 287 -15.45 -28.83 26.70
C VAL A 287 -14.56 -29.06 25.48
N SER A 288 -14.37 -28.03 24.64
CA SER A 288 -13.68 -28.14 23.35
C SER A 288 -12.16 -28.21 23.50
N ASP A 289 -11.57 -27.38 24.37
CA ASP A 289 -10.12 -27.32 24.56
C ASP A 289 -9.53 -28.67 25.05
N PRO A 290 -10.13 -29.39 26.03
CA PRO A 290 -9.69 -30.73 26.40
C PRO A 290 -9.91 -31.79 25.31
N ILE A 291 -10.90 -31.63 24.43
CA ILE A 291 -11.12 -32.53 23.28
C ILE A 291 -10.00 -32.33 22.25
N GLU A 292 -9.69 -31.08 21.91
CA GLU A 292 -8.61 -30.75 20.98
C GLU A 292 -7.24 -31.17 21.52
N ALA A 293 -6.92 -30.85 22.79
CA ALA A 293 -5.66 -31.23 23.41
C ALA A 293 -5.47 -32.76 23.44
N ARG A 294 -6.54 -33.54 23.65
CA ARG A 294 -6.51 -35.01 23.55
C ARG A 294 -6.30 -35.48 22.11
N ALA A 295 -6.92 -34.85 21.13
CA ALA A 295 -6.71 -35.18 19.71
C ALA A 295 -5.26 -34.93 19.27
N ILE A 296 -4.69 -33.77 19.62
CA ILE A 296 -3.27 -33.46 19.37
C ILE A 296 -2.38 -34.48 20.09
N GLY A 297 -2.64 -34.75 21.38
CA GLY A 297 -1.92 -35.74 22.15
C GLY A 297 -1.94 -37.13 21.51
N GLU A 298 -3.11 -37.66 21.18
CA GLU A 298 -3.28 -38.99 20.58
C GLU A 298 -2.67 -39.10 19.16
N ALA A 299 -2.64 -38.00 18.41
CA ALA A 299 -1.98 -37.95 17.11
C ALA A 299 -0.44 -37.96 17.23
N PHE A 300 0.12 -37.21 18.19
CA PHE A 300 1.58 -36.98 18.29
C PHE A 300 2.33 -37.80 19.34
N TYR A 301 1.70 -38.41 20.36
CA TYR A 301 2.43 -38.98 21.51
C TYR A 301 3.46 -40.05 21.12
N GLN A 302 3.16 -40.90 20.13
CA GLN A 302 4.06 -41.95 19.65
C GLN A 302 5.34 -41.41 18.97
N TYR A 303 5.39 -40.10 18.69
CA TYR A 303 6.51 -39.40 18.06
C TYR A 303 7.25 -38.46 19.03
N ARG A 304 6.89 -38.45 20.31
CA ARG A 304 7.40 -37.51 21.33
C ARG A 304 7.86 -38.24 22.58
N SER A 305 8.78 -37.63 23.31
CA SER A 305 9.15 -38.05 24.67
C SER A 305 9.04 -36.86 25.63
N LYS A 306 9.37 -37.04 26.92
CA LYS A 306 9.41 -35.91 27.87
C LYS A 306 10.58 -34.97 27.59
N GLU A 307 11.63 -35.51 26.98
CA GLU A 307 12.88 -34.85 26.60
C GLU A 307 12.78 -34.19 25.22
N ASP A 308 11.87 -34.69 24.35
CA ASP A 308 11.51 -34.08 23.06
C ASP A 308 10.00 -33.73 22.99
N PRO A 309 9.54 -32.70 23.72
CA PRO A 309 8.13 -32.28 23.69
C PRO A 309 7.79 -31.49 22.42
N MET A 310 6.51 -31.50 22.05
CA MET A 310 5.94 -30.54 21.10
C MET A 310 5.35 -29.37 21.88
N TYR A 311 5.58 -28.15 21.42
CA TYR A 311 4.90 -26.98 21.97
C TYR A 311 3.52 -26.83 21.31
N VAL A 312 2.49 -26.59 22.11
CA VAL A 312 1.14 -26.25 21.64
C VAL A 312 0.84 -24.84 22.09
N GLY A 313 0.32 -24.01 21.20
CA GLY A 313 -0.05 -22.62 21.47
C GLY A 313 -1.39 -22.27 20.84
N ALA A 314 -1.95 -21.13 21.26
CA ALA A 314 -3.14 -20.55 20.65
C ALA A 314 -3.07 -19.01 20.73
N VAL A 315 -2.87 -18.37 19.58
CA VAL A 315 -2.75 -16.92 19.41
C VAL A 315 -3.99 -16.15 19.90
N LYS A 316 -5.14 -16.84 20.03
CA LYS A 316 -6.40 -16.30 20.54
C LYS A 316 -6.31 -15.85 22.01
N SER A 317 -5.38 -16.40 22.80
CA SER A 317 -5.07 -15.89 24.14
C SER A 317 -4.50 -14.46 24.11
N ASN A 318 -3.89 -14.05 23.00
CA ASN A 318 -3.37 -12.70 22.76
C ASN A 318 -4.36 -11.83 21.99
N LEU A 319 -4.87 -12.31 20.84
CA LEU A 319 -5.65 -11.52 19.89
C LEU A 319 -7.18 -11.70 20.00
N GLY A 320 -7.66 -12.65 20.81
CA GLY A 320 -9.07 -13.03 20.82
C GLY A 320 -9.45 -13.93 19.65
N HIS A 321 -10.72 -14.30 19.58
CA HIS A 321 -11.29 -15.13 18.53
C HIS A 321 -11.76 -14.26 17.35
N LEU A 322 -10.88 -14.10 16.37
CA LEU A 322 -11.03 -13.24 15.18
C LEU A 322 -11.93 -13.84 14.07
N GLY A 323 -12.94 -14.63 14.42
CA GLY A 323 -13.86 -15.26 13.46
C GLY A 323 -13.15 -16.10 12.39
N GLY A 324 -13.38 -15.81 11.11
CA GLY A 324 -12.68 -16.48 10.00
C GLY A 324 -11.18 -16.16 9.91
N THR A 325 -10.75 -15.01 10.45
CA THR A 325 -9.34 -14.51 10.43
C THR A 325 -8.39 -15.28 11.32
N ASN A 326 -8.90 -16.06 12.27
CA ASN A 326 -8.19 -16.74 13.36
C ASN A 326 -6.88 -17.48 13.00
N ASN A 327 -6.64 -17.69 11.71
CA ASN A 327 -5.61 -18.54 11.16
C ASN A 327 -4.63 -17.78 10.23
N ALA A 328 -4.57 -16.46 10.37
CA ALA A 328 -3.65 -15.61 9.62
C ALA A 328 -2.27 -15.47 10.26
N ASP A 329 -2.14 -15.67 11.57
CA ASP A 329 -0.89 -15.45 12.33
C ASP A 329 0.23 -16.46 12.03
N PHE A 330 -0.12 -17.57 11.36
CA PHE A 330 0.72 -18.76 11.09
C PHE A 330 2.11 -18.49 10.46
N PHE A 331 2.37 -17.30 9.89
CA PHE A 331 3.56 -17.01 9.09
C PHE A 331 4.58 -16.05 9.75
N ASN A 332 4.41 -15.66 11.01
CA ASN A 332 5.34 -14.74 11.71
C ASN A 332 6.40 -15.41 12.61
N LEU A 333 6.56 -16.74 12.53
CA LEU A 333 7.67 -17.49 13.14
C LEU A 333 9.02 -17.27 12.41
N LYS A 334 9.54 -16.03 12.46
CA LYS A 334 10.88 -15.68 11.99
C LYS A 334 11.95 -15.96 13.05
N VAL A 335 12.73 -17.01 12.87
CA VAL A 335 14.03 -17.16 13.55
C VAL A 335 15.06 -16.29 12.81
N GLY A 336 15.51 -15.20 13.45
CA GLY A 336 16.35 -14.19 12.80
C GLY A 336 17.86 -14.42 12.89
N LEU A 337 18.61 -14.01 11.86
CA LEU A 337 20.08 -13.87 11.87
C LEU A 337 20.50 -12.57 11.14
N PRO A 338 21.36 -11.71 11.72
CA PRO A 338 21.84 -10.47 11.10
C PRO A 338 23.33 -10.52 10.70
N ARG A 339 23.77 -9.73 9.68
CA ARG A 339 25.16 -9.16 9.62
C ARG A 339 25.43 -8.04 8.58
N ARG A 340 26.60 -7.41 8.81
CA ARG A 340 27.28 -6.19 8.26
C ARG A 340 28.51 -6.59 7.37
N VAL A 341 29.23 -5.78 6.55
CA VAL A 341 29.20 -4.34 6.13
C VAL A 341 29.92 -4.12 4.75
N LYS A 342 30.41 -2.91 4.46
CA LYS A 342 31.25 -2.38 3.36
C LYS A 342 32.72 -2.87 3.32
N LEU A 343 33.45 -2.63 2.20
CA LEU A 343 34.42 -1.50 2.06
C LEU A 343 34.79 -1.20 0.58
N ASP A 344 35.46 -0.07 0.37
CA ASP A 344 35.87 0.58 -0.89
C ASP A 344 37.35 0.33 -1.24
N GLU A 345 37.75 0.52 -2.51
CA GLU A 345 39.11 0.95 -2.88
C GLU A 345 39.16 1.58 -4.30
N ILE A 346 40.36 1.96 -4.78
CA ILE A 346 40.68 2.61 -6.08
C ILE A 346 40.51 4.14 -6.12
N THR A 347 41.49 4.85 -5.54
CA THR A 347 41.77 6.27 -5.84
C THR A 347 43.27 6.47 -6.11
N ALA A 348 43.62 6.91 -7.32
CA ALA A 348 44.97 7.37 -7.67
C ALA A 348 44.95 8.89 -8.00
N HIS A 349 46.05 9.59 -7.75
CA HIS A 349 46.08 11.06 -7.73
C HIS A 349 46.06 11.73 -9.11
N ALA A 350 45.43 12.90 -9.19
CA ALA A 350 45.07 13.58 -10.44
C ALA A 350 46.15 14.54 -11.02
N ASN A 351 47.22 14.84 -10.29
CA ASN A 351 48.10 15.98 -10.61
C ASN A 351 49.19 15.70 -11.67
N ASP A 352 49.57 14.44 -11.88
CA ASP A 352 50.62 14.05 -12.85
C ASP A 352 50.04 13.44 -14.15
N SER A 353 48.77 13.76 -14.48
CA SER A 353 48.00 13.02 -15.48
C SER A 353 48.23 13.50 -16.94
N SER A 354 48.73 12.59 -17.78
CA SER A 354 48.87 12.78 -19.24
C SER A 354 47.55 12.84 -20.02
N VAL A 355 46.39 12.70 -19.35
CA VAL A 355 45.04 12.64 -19.97
C VAL A 355 44.66 13.90 -20.77
N HIS A 356 45.43 15.00 -20.66
CA HIS A 356 45.22 16.22 -21.43
C HIS A 356 45.87 16.23 -22.83
N ILE A 357 46.76 15.29 -23.13
CA ILE A 357 47.43 15.18 -24.46
C ILE A 357 46.41 14.68 -25.49
N PRO A 358 46.36 15.21 -26.74
CA PRO A 358 45.36 14.83 -27.75
C PRO A 358 45.23 13.32 -27.99
N GLU A 359 46.35 12.61 -28.07
CA GLU A 359 46.44 11.16 -28.23
C GLU A 359 45.68 10.39 -27.14
N PHE A 360 45.97 10.68 -25.87
CA PHE A 360 45.30 10.04 -24.74
C PHE A 360 43.87 10.56 -24.54
N SER A 361 43.66 11.88 -24.64
CA SER A 361 42.36 12.51 -24.37
C SER A 361 41.25 12.02 -25.31
N GLN A 362 41.53 11.88 -26.62
CA GLN A 362 40.54 11.39 -27.57
C GLN A 362 40.27 9.88 -27.37
N ALA A 363 41.33 9.06 -27.28
CA ALA A 363 41.19 7.62 -27.08
C ALA A 363 40.44 7.28 -25.77
N ILE A 364 40.81 7.90 -24.65
CA ILE A 364 40.18 7.69 -23.34
C ILE A 364 38.73 8.21 -23.34
N SER A 365 38.47 9.39 -23.94
CA SER A 365 37.10 9.92 -24.01
C SER A 365 36.17 9.05 -24.85
N ALA A 366 36.66 8.49 -25.97
CA ALA A 366 35.89 7.56 -26.78
C ALA A 366 35.67 6.23 -26.05
N ALA A 367 36.72 5.64 -25.46
CA ALA A 367 36.63 4.40 -24.69
C ALA A 367 35.62 4.53 -23.53
N LEU A 368 35.65 5.65 -22.80
CA LEU A 368 34.72 5.91 -21.71
C LEU A 368 33.28 6.08 -22.22
N GLN A 369 33.05 6.81 -23.31
CA GLN A 369 31.71 6.95 -23.88
C GLN A 369 31.16 5.62 -24.41
N ILE A 370 31.99 4.80 -25.06
CA ILE A 370 31.63 3.44 -25.49
C ILE A 370 31.24 2.59 -24.27
N ALA A 371 32.06 2.58 -23.23
CA ALA A 371 31.77 1.85 -21.99
C ALA A 371 30.51 2.36 -21.27
N LEU A 372 30.17 3.66 -21.38
CA LEU A 372 28.90 4.20 -20.88
C LEU A 372 27.69 3.76 -21.73
N VAL A 373 27.84 3.59 -23.04
CA VAL A 373 26.79 3.03 -23.91
C VAL A 373 26.59 1.54 -23.59
N ASP A 374 27.66 0.76 -23.43
CA ASP A 374 27.58 -0.65 -22.99
C ASP A 374 26.93 -0.77 -21.60
N LEU A 375 27.26 0.16 -20.69
CA LEU A 375 26.63 0.27 -19.37
C LEU A 375 25.13 0.57 -19.47
N MET A 376 24.70 1.48 -20.36
CA MET A 376 23.27 1.76 -20.60
C MET A 376 22.51 0.49 -21.00
N ASP A 377 23.03 -0.31 -21.94
CA ASP A 377 22.35 -1.56 -22.34
C ASP A 377 22.26 -2.57 -21.18
N SER A 378 23.32 -2.70 -20.37
CA SER A 378 23.30 -3.55 -19.17
C SER A 378 22.29 -3.09 -18.11
N LEU A 379 21.84 -1.83 -18.18
CA LEU A 379 20.82 -1.23 -17.32
C LEU A 379 19.44 -1.20 -18.00
N GLY A 380 19.29 -1.85 -19.17
CA GLY A 380 18.06 -1.86 -19.96
C GLY A 380 17.77 -0.55 -20.71
N ILE A 381 18.63 0.46 -20.61
CA ILE A 381 18.44 1.78 -21.19
C ILE A 381 18.82 1.74 -22.67
N LYS A 382 17.83 1.84 -23.56
CA LYS A 382 18.05 1.88 -25.02
C LYS A 382 17.73 3.25 -25.60
N ALA A 383 18.64 3.77 -26.41
CA ALA A 383 18.43 5.02 -27.13
C ALA A 383 17.52 4.80 -28.35
N SER A 384 16.47 5.60 -28.52
CA SER A 384 15.68 5.64 -29.77
C SER A 384 16.33 6.52 -30.83
N VAL A 385 17.04 7.57 -30.38
CA VAL A 385 17.79 8.52 -31.20
C VAL A 385 19.16 8.79 -30.58
N VAL A 386 20.13 9.20 -31.40
CA VAL A 386 21.43 9.66 -30.92
C VAL A 386 21.98 10.79 -31.78
N VAL A 387 22.56 11.80 -31.11
CA VAL A 387 23.23 12.94 -31.75
C VAL A 387 24.65 13.01 -31.20
N GLY A 388 25.64 13.03 -32.09
CA GLY A 388 27.04 13.25 -31.71
C GLY A 388 27.35 14.73 -31.56
N HIS A 389 28.28 15.09 -30.67
CA HIS A 389 28.95 16.40 -30.68
C HIS A 389 30.45 16.21 -30.87
N SER A 390 31.00 16.65 -32.00
CA SER A 390 32.43 16.53 -32.29
C SER A 390 32.95 15.08 -32.07
N SER A 391 33.91 14.83 -31.17
CA SER A 391 34.41 13.48 -30.86
C SER A 391 33.37 12.54 -30.26
N GLY A 392 32.28 13.05 -29.68
CA GLY A 392 31.15 12.22 -29.25
C GLY A 392 30.42 11.55 -30.42
N GLU A 393 30.60 12.01 -31.65
CA GLU A 393 30.00 11.36 -32.83
C GLU A 393 30.56 9.93 -33.08
N ILE A 394 31.77 9.65 -32.61
CA ILE A 394 32.35 8.29 -32.64
C ILE A 394 31.55 7.34 -31.75
N ALA A 395 31.17 7.79 -30.54
CA ALA A 395 30.35 7.02 -29.61
C ALA A 395 28.88 6.96 -30.05
N ALA A 396 28.37 8.01 -30.69
CA ALA A 396 27.04 8.00 -31.31
C ALA A 396 26.95 6.96 -32.45
N ALA A 397 27.96 6.90 -33.32
CA ALA A 397 28.05 5.89 -34.38
C ALA A 397 28.20 4.47 -33.84
N TYR A 398 28.91 4.29 -32.71
CA TYR A 398 28.95 3.03 -31.98
C TYR A 398 27.57 2.64 -31.41
N CYS A 399 26.91 3.56 -30.71
CA CYS A 399 25.56 3.38 -30.14
C CYS A 399 24.53 2.98 -31.20
N ALA A 400 24.59 3.61 -32.38
CA ALA A 400 23.71 3.32 -33.50
C ALA A 400 24.08 2.08 -34.34
N GLY A 401 25.18 1.38 -34.01
CA GLY A 401 25.61 0.16 -34.70
C GLY A 401 26.46 0.36 -35.97
N PHE A 402 26.71 1.61 -36.39
CA PHE A 402 27.54 1.90 -37.57
C PHE A 402 29.03 1.57 -37.39
N LEU A 403 29.53 1.48 -36.16
CA LEU A 403 30.91 1.08 -35.85
C LEU A 403 30.92 -0.02 -34.78
N CYS A 404 31.77 -1.03 -34.95
CA CYS A 404 32.14 -1.93 -33.85
C CYS A 404 33.11 -1.24 -32.87
N HIS A 405 33.33 -1.84 -31.70
CA HIS A 405 34.23 -1.32 -30.66
C HIS A 405 35.65 -1.06 -31.21
N GLU A 406 36.24 -2.02 -31.92
CA GLU A 406 37.56 -1.90 -32.57
C GLU A 406 37.62 -0.71 -33.54
N SER A 407 36.57 -0.54 -34.36
CA SER A 407 36.49 0.53 -35.35
C SER A 407 36.34 1.91 -34.72
N ALA A 408 35.46 2.03 -33.70
CA ALA A 408 35.28 3.27 -32.96
C ALA A 408 36.56 3.70 -32.22
N MET A 409 37.26 2.74 -31.58
CA MET A 409 38.55 3.00 -30.94
C MET A 409 39.64 3.37 -31.94
N ARG A 410 39.70 2.71 -33.10
CA ARG A 410 40.64 3.02 -34.19
C ARG A 410 40.44 4.43 -34.75
N VAL A 411 39.20 4.83 -35.00
CA VAL A 411 38.83 6.20 -35.44
C VAL A 411 39.34 7.21 -34.41
N SER A 412 39.07 7.00 -33.12
CA SER A 412 39.50 7.93 -32.07
C SER A 412 41.03 7.98 -31.89
N TYR A 413 41.70 6.83 -31.90
CA TYR A 413 43.15 6.73 -31.68
C TYR A 413 43.95 7.49 -32.74
N PHE A 414 43.73 7.22 -34.03
CA PHE A 414 44.46 7.92 -35.10
C PHE A 414 44.12 9.42 -35.16
N ARG A 415 42.88 9.80 -34.82
CA ARG A 415 42.50 11.22 -34.67
C ARG A 415 43.24 11.90 -33.52
N GLY A 416 43.48 11.17 -32.42
CA GLY A 416 44.27 11.61 -31.28
C GLY A 416 45.75 11.78 -31.62
N VAL A 417 46.38 10.77 -32.23
CA VAL A 417 47.81 10.77 -32.62
C VAL A 417 48.11 11.95 -33.55
N LEU A 418 47.33 12.13 -34.62
CA LEU A 418 47.58 13.20 -35.59
C LEU A 418 47.32 14.59 -35.01
N ALA A 419 46.31 14.73 -34.13
CA ALA A 419 46.12 15.96 -33.37
C ALA A 419 47.26 16.21 -32.36
N SER A 420 47.92 15.16 -31.84
CA SER A 420 49.10 15.27 -30.99
C SER A 420 50.31 15.81 -31.77
N GLY A 421 50.49 15.38 -33.03
CA GLY A 421 51.47 15.97 -33.94
C GLY A 421 51.23 17.46 -34.17
N LEU A 422 49.98 17.86 -34.47
CA LEU A 422 49.60 19.27 -34.61
C LEU A 422 49.73 20.10 -33.33
N ALA A 423 49.65 19.47 -32.16
CA ALA A 423 49.85 20.10 -30.87
C ALA A 423 51.33 20.33 -30.52
N GLN A 424 52.25 19.61 -31.18
CA GLN A 424 53.70 19.69 -30.99
C GLN A 424 54.38 20.58 -32.04
N ASP A 425 53.71 20.90 -33.16
CA ASP A 425 54.21 21.86 -34.15
C ASP A 425 54.30 23.26 -33.53
N SER A 426 55.54 23.72 -33.36
CA SER A 426 55.86 24.96 -32.64
C SER A 426 55.72 26.23 -33.47
N GLN A 427 55.46 26.14 -34.78
CA GLN A 427 55.48 27.33 -35.65
C GLN A 427 54.23 28.22 -35.53
N SER A 428 53.10 27.68 -35.05
CA SER A 428 51.97 28.52 -34.62
C SER A 428 51.15 27.80 -33.54
N GLY A 429 51.03 28.39 -32.35
CA GLY A 429 50.17 27.81 -31.31
C GLY A 429 48.70 28.03 -31.64
N TRP A 430 47.90 26.97 -31.72
CA TRP A 430 46.45 27.04 -31.95
C TRP A 430 45.65 26.83 -30.67
N GLY A 431 44.35 27.12 -30.73
CA GLY A 431 43.42 26.82 -29.65
C GLY A 431 41.96 26.95 -30.05
N MET A 432 41.08 26.88 -29.05
CA MET A 432 39.65 27.07 -29.21
C MET A 432 39.06 27.85 -28.03
N ALA A 433 37.92 28.51 -28.25
CA ALA A 433 37.14 29.18 -27.22
C ALA A 433 35.64 28.95 -27.44
N SER A 434 34.88 28.78 -26.35
CA SER A 434 33.41 28.86 -26.39
C SER A 434 33.01 30.31 -26.12
N VAL A 435 32.05 30.83 -26.87
CA VAL A 435 31.62 32.25 -26.87
C VAL A 435 30.10 32.29 -26.84
N ASP A 436 29.53 33.04 -25.90
CA ASP A 436 28.09 33.23 -25.72
C ASP A 436 27.56 34.30 -26.70
N LEU A 437 27.63 33.99 -27.99
CA LEU A 437 27.03 34.73 -29.10
C LEU A 437 26.38 33.77 -30.08
N SER A 438 25.37 34.24 -30.81
CA SER A 438 24.82 33.49 -31.95
C SER A 438 25.82 33.45 -33.11
N ALA A 439 25.65 32.47 -34.01
CA ALA A 439 26.41 32.38 -35.25
C ALA A 439 26.20 33.57 -36.21
N SER A 440 25.12 34.36 -36.04
CA SER A 440 24.85 35.59 -36.79
C SER A 440 25.43 36.85 -36.15
N GLN A 441 25.61 36.85 -34.81
CA GLN A 441 26.22 37.98 -34.09
C GLN A 441 27.74 37.95 -34.12
N PHE A 442 28.33 36.74 -34.05
CA PHE A 442 29.78 36.57 -33.93
C PHE A 442 30.61 37.24 -35.06
N PRO A 443 30.21 37.21 -36.36
CA PRO A 443 30.97 37.88 -37.42
C PRO A 443 31.16 39.39 -37.20
N HIS A 444 30.14 40.08 -36.69
CA HIS A 444 30.22 41.53 -36.41
C HIS A 444 31.27 41.88 -35.34
N GLU A 445 31.52 40.96 -34.40
CA GLU A 445 32.56 41.13 -33.39
C GLU A 445 33.98 40.94 -33.96
N LEU A 446 34.14 40.16 -35.02
CA LEU A 446 35.39 40.09 -35.78
C LEU A 446 35.62 41.36 -36.60
N GLU A 447 34.60 41.84 -37.31
CA GLU A 447 34.64 43.07 -38.11
C GLU A 447 35.00 44.30 -37.24
N GLU A 448 34.38 44.45 -36.06
CA GLU A 448 34.69 45.57 -35.16
C GLU A 448 36.11 45.48 -34.56
N LEU A 449 36.63 44.27 -34.33
CA LEU A 449 37.97 44.07 -33.79
C LEU A 449 39.05 44.31 -34.84
N GLU A 450 38.83 43.89 -36.08
CA GLU A 450 39.70 44.16 -37.22
C GLU A 450 39.77 45.67 -37.51
N GLY A 451 38.64 46.38 -37.41
CA GLY A 451 38.57 47.84 -37.51
C GLY A 451 39.33 48.64 -36.45
N LYS A 452 39.95 47.99 -35.45
CA LYS A 452 40.78 48.63 -34.40
C LYS A 452 42.29 48.65 -34.73
N ASP A 453 42.66 48.22 -35.93
CA ASP A 453 44.03 48.32 -36.51
C ASP A 453 45.14 47.75 -35.60
N LEU A 454 44.83 46.62 -34.95
CA LEU A 454 45.79 45.86 -34.17
C LEU A 454 46.73 45.12 -35.13
N GLN A 455 47.99 45.57 -35.23
CA GLN A 455 49.04 45.06 -36.16
C GLN A 455 49.35 43.54 -36.12
N ALA A 456 48.64 42.75 -35.32
CA ALA A 456 48.81 41.31 -35.15
C ALA A 456 47.48 40.51 -35.15
N PHE A 457 46.34 41.11 -35.48
CA PHE A 457 45.05 40.42 -35.57
C PHE A 457 44.60 40.26 -37.04
N ASP A 458 44.31 39.03 -37.43
CA ASP A 458 43.76 38.67 -38.75
C ASP A 458 42.43 37.93 -38.51
N SER A 459 41.32 38.56 -38.91
CA SER A 459 39.97 38.00 -38.68
C SER A 459 39.76 36.69 -39.45
N THR A 460 40.42 36.52 -40.61
CA THR A 460 40.27 35.36 -41.50
C THR A 460 40.85 34.07 -40.91
N GLN A 461 41.72 34.20 -39.89
CA GLN A 461 42.30 33.07 -39.18
C GLN A 461 41.43 32.57 -38.01
N ILE A 462 40.32 33.25 -37.71
CA ILE A 462 39.30 32.77 -36.76
C ILE A 462 38.16 32.09 -37.53
N THR A 463 37.85 30.85 -37.16
CA THR A 463 36.75 30.07 -37.75
C THR A 463 35.74 29.69 -36.68
N ILE A 464 34.43 29.82 -36.97
CA ILE A 464 33.38 29.18 -36.16
C ILE A 464 33.53 27.66 -36.35
N SER A 465 33.92 26.96 -35.31
CA SER A 465 34.14 25.50 -35.29
C SER A 465 32.84 24.74 -35.08
N CYS A 466 32.00 25.24 -34.16
CA CYS A 466 30.75 24.60 -33.75
C CYS A 466 29.68 25.67 -33.45
N ILE A 467 28.43 25.36 -33.78
CA ILE A 467 27.24 26.09 -33.34
C ILE A 467 26.53 25.17 -32.33
N ASN A 468 26.66 25.50 -31.05
CA ASN A 468 26.24 24.62 -29.94
C ASN A 468 24.78 24.86 -29.53
N SER A 469 24.31 26.09 -29.63
CA SER A 469 22.94 26.52 -29.33
C SER A 469 22.60 27.77 -30.15
N PRO A 470 21.37 28.32 -30.09
CA PRO A 470 21.04 29.60 -30.70
C PRO A 470 21.89 30.78 -30.20
N SER A 471 22.49 30.67 -29.01
CA SER A 471 23.22 31.71 -28.29
C SER A 471 24.68 31.37 -27.94
N ASN A 472 25.21 30.22 -28.39
CA ASN A 472 26.58 29.82 -28.09
C ASN A 472 27.26 29.16 -29.30
N VAL A 473 28.46 29.66 -29.62
CA VAL A 473 29.36 29.11 -30.64
C VAL A 473 30.70 28.69 -30.01
N THR A 474 31.38 27.73 -30.63
CA THR A 474 32.80 27.45 -30.37
C THR A 474 33.59 27.91 -31.58
N VAL A 475 34.70 28.62 -31.34
CA VAL A 475 35.58 29.19 -32.36
C VAL A 475 37.01 28.67 -32.19
N SER A 476 37.73 28.57 -33.30
CA SER A 476 39.10 28.06 -33.39
C SER A 476 39.98 29.01 -34.18
N GLY A 477 41.24 29.12 -33.79
CA GLY A 477 42.24 29.91 -34.51
C GLY A 477 43.60 29.86 -33.82
N PRO A 478 44.61 30.55 -34.38
CA PRO A 478 45.87 30.79 -33.70
C PRO A 478 45.67 31.55 -32.39
N VAL A 479 46.44 31.20 -31.36
CA VAL A 479 46.39 31.84 -30.03
C VAL A 479 46.70 33.33 -30.10
N ALA A 480 47.52 33.75 -31.07
CA ALA A 480 47.81 35.16 -31.37
C ALA A 480 46.56 35.97 -31.76
N CYS A 481 45.59 35.36 -32.47
CA CYS A 481 44.32 36.01 -32.82
C CYS A 481 43.23 35.76 -31.76
N LEU A 482 43.20 34.57 -31.13
CA LEU A 482 42.22 34.26 -30.10
C LEU A 482 42.38 35.10 -28.83
N ASN A 483 43.60 35.41 -28.38
CA ASN A 483 43.80 36.18 -27.16
C ASN A 483 43.25 37.64 -27.27
N PRO A 484 43.53 38.41 -28.34
CA PRO A 484 42.87 39.70 -28.60
C PRO A 484 41.35 39.61 -28.68
N LEU A 485 40.82 38.59 -29.38
CA LEU A 485 39.37 38.36 -29.47
C LEU A 485 38.72 38.17 -28.09
N LEU A 486 39.31 37.33 -27.24
CA LEU A 486 38.83 37.11 -25.88
C LEU A 486 38.87 38.38 -25.02
N ALA A 487 39.91 39.22 -25.18
CA ALA A 487 40.02 40.49 -24.48
C ALA A 487 38.95 41.50 -24.94
N HIS A 488 38.71 41.59 -26.25
CA HIS A 488 37.67 42.45 -26.85
C HIS A 488 36.27 42.02 -26.40
N LEU A 489 35.93 40.72 -26.48
CA LEU A 489 34.64 40.19 -26.00
C LEU A 489 34.45 40.44 -24.50
N SER A 490 35.51 40.24 -23.69
CA SER A 490 35.47 40.54 -22.26
C SER A 490 35.25 42.03 -21.97
N SER A 491 35.74 42.94 -22.83
CA SER A 491 35.50 44.40 -22.67
C SER A 491 34.03 44.79 -22.91
N LYS A 492 33.30 43.97 -23.67
CA LYS A 492 31.85 44.10 -23.93
C LYS A 492 30.97 43.33 -22.94
N ASN A 493 31.54 42.70 -21.92
CA ASN A 493 30.86 41.76 -21.01
C ASN A 493 30.24 40.54 -21.71
N VAL A 494 30.73 40.18 -22.91
CA VAL A 494 30.36 38.92 -23.58
C VAL A 494 31.17 37.78 -22.95
N PHE A 495 30.50 36.76 -22.45
CA PHE A 495 31.18 35.62 -21.84
C PHE A 495 31.89 34.79 -22.92
N ALA A 496 33.20 34.61 -22.75
CA ALA A 496 34.00 33.78 -23.62
C ALA A 496 35.03 32.99 -22.80
N ARG A 497 35.05 31.67 -22.98
CA ARG A 497 35.93 30.75 -22.23
C ARG A 497 36.86 30.01 -23.16
N LYS A 498 38.17 30.29 -23.06
CA LYS A 498 39.22 29.49 -23.70
C LYS A 498 39.12 28.03 -23.26
N LEU A 499 39.10 27.11 -24.21
CA LEU A 499 39.06 25.68 -23.97
C LEU A 499 40.48 25.17 -23.66
N LYS A 500 40.59 24.11 -22.85
CA LYS A 500 41.88 23.50 -22.49
C LYS A 500 42.39 22.57 -23.60
N VAL A 501 42.59 23.14 -24.79
CA VAL A 501 43.15 22.48 -25.99
C VAL A 501 44.12 23.43 -26.69
N ASN A 502 45.21 22.87 -27.22
CA ASN A 502 46.24 23.56 -28.02
C ASN A 502 46.14 23.25 -29.52
N VAL A 503 44.99 22.72 -29.95
CA VAL A 503 44.67 22.35 -31.33
C VAL A 503 43.36 23.04 -31.72
N GLY A 504 43.33 23.66 -32.91
CA GLY A 504 42.13 24.24 -33.49
C GLY A 504 41.31 23.16 -34.22
N TYR A 505 40.53 22.37 -33.49
CA TYR A 505 39.64 21.39 -34.12
C TYR A 505 38.55 22.07 -34.96
N HIS A 506 38.12 21.39 -36.04
CA HIS A 506 37.15 21.90 -37.02
C HIS A 506 37.55 23.23 -37.67
N SER A 507 38.86 23.40 -37.91
CA SER A 507 39.47 24.58 -38.51
C SER A 507 40.32 24.21 -39.74
N PRO A 508 40.82 25.20 -40.51
CA PRO A 508 41.80 24.96 -41.57
C PRO A 508 43.04 24.17 -41.13
N GLN A 509 43.44 24.25 -39.85
CA GLN A 509 44.57 23.47 -39.30
C GLN A 509 44.39 21.95 -39.50
N MET A 510 43.16 21.45 -39.50
CA MET A 510 42.89 20.01 -39.67
C MET A 510 43.20 19.49 -41.08
N LYS A 511 43.34 20.37 -42.09
CA LYS A 511 43.56 19.96 -43.48
C LYS A 511 44.93 19.31 -43.69
N SER A 512 45.96 19.67 -42.91
CA SER A 512 47.32 19.14 -43.06
C SER A 512 47.43 17.65 -42.69
N VAL A 513 46.56 17.15 -41.81
CA VAL A 513 46.51 15.73 -41.37
C VAL A 513 45.35 14.94 -41.97
N ALA A 514 44.48 15.58 -42.75
CA ALA A 514 43.23 14.98 -43.22
C ALA A 514 43.46 13.77 -44.17
N SER A 515 44.45 13.84 -45.07
CA SER A 515 44.79 12.76 -45.99
C SER A 515 45.35 11.53 -45.28
N GLU A 516 46.27 11.75 -44.33
CA GLU A 516 46.87 10.70 -43.49
C GLU A 516 45.81 10.04 -42.61
N TYR A 517 44.96 10.84 -41.95
CA TYR A 517 43.84 10.35 -41.16
C TYR A 517 42.90 9.44 -41.97
N LEU A 518 42.49 9.86 -43.17
CA LEU A 518 41.66 9.06 -44.06
C LEU A 518 42.32 7.73 -44.46
N GLY A 519 43.64 7.70 -44.68
CA GLY A 519 44.38 6.46 -44.92
C GLY A 519 44.26 5.44 -43.78
N HIS A 520 44.29 5.93 -42.54
CA HIS A 520 44.12 5.11 -41.34
C HIS A 520 42.68 4.61 -41.11
N LEU A 521 41.66 5.21 -41.73
CA LEU A 521 40.26 4.81 -41.63
C LEU A 521 39.84 3.71 -42.65
N SER A 522 40.80 3.05 -43.29
CA SER A 522 40.54 1.88 -44.15
C SER A 522 40.08 0.66 -43.34
N ASN A 523 39.11 -0.10 -43.88
CA ASN A 523 38.58 -1.36 -43.32
C ASN A 523 37.87 -1.24 -41.95
N LEU A 524 37.15 -0.13 -41.70
CA LEU A 524 36.22 -0.06 -40.57
C LEU A 524 35.07 -1.07 -40.75
N ARG A 525 34.58 -1.62 -39.63
CA ARG A 525 33.54 -2.64 -39.56
C ARG A 525 32.31 -2.11 -38.80
N PRO A 526 31.09 -2.46 -39.23
CA PRO A 526 29.86 -2.18 -38.48
C PRO A 526 29.85 -2.97 -37.17
N GLY A 527 29.04 -2.52 -36.21
CA GLY A 527 28.82 -3.20 -34.93
C GLY A 527 27.80 -4.34 -35.03
N GLU A 528 27.71 -5.12 -33.96
CA GLU A 528 26.69 -6.18 -33.81
C GLU A 528 25.35 -5.65 -33.27
N ARG A 529 25.33 -4.37 -32.84
CA ARG A 529 24.12 -3.64 -32.43
C ARG A 529 23.20 -3.49 -33.65
N ALA A 530 21.92 -3.82 -33.49
CA ALA A 530 20.95 -3.61 -34.56
C ALA A 530 20.81 -2.11 -34.87
N ASN A 531 20.88 -1.72 -36.14
CA ASN A 531 20.74 -0.33 -36.62
C ASN A 531 19.27 0.17 -36.51
N GLN A 532 18.71 0.15 -35.31
CA GLN A 532 17.36 0.64 -34.98
C GLN A 532 17.40 2.05 -34.37
N VAL A 533 18.53 2.45 -33.77
CA VAL A 533 18.73 3.82 -33.24
C VAL A 533 18.89 4.78 -34.41
N LYS A 534 18.05 5.81 -34.49
CA LYS A 534 18.16 6.84 -35.53
C LYS A 534 19.25 7.86 -35.15
N MET A 535 20.36 7.85 -35.88
CA MET A 535 21.44 8.81 -35.70
C MET A 535 21.26 10.03 -36.61
N VAL A 536 21.46 11.24 -36.08
CA VAL A 536 21.69 12.45 -36.88
C VAL A 536 23.14 12.91 -36.67
N SER A 537 23.86 13.04 -37.78
CA SER A 537 25.23 13.58 -37.79
C SER A 537 25.21 15.09 -37.56
N SER A 538 26.13 15.60 -36.73
CA SER A 538 26.36 17.04 -36.57
C SER A 538 27.65 17.50 -37.27
N MET A 539 28.50 16.56 -37.72
CA MET A 539 29.75 16.80 -38.46
C MET A 539 29.54 17.26 -39.90
N VAL A 540 28.90 18.42 -40.03
CA VAL A 540 29.12 19.35 -41.13
C VAL A 540 30.18 20.39 -40.72
N ALA A 541 30.63 21.24 -41.64
CA ALA A 541 31.57 22.33 -41.36
C ALA A 541 30.84 23.68 -41.55
N PRO A 542 30.58 24.47 -40.47
CA PRO A 542 30.86 24.20 -39.05
C PRO A 542 29.97 23.11 -38.45
N VAL A 543 30.39 22.53 -37.31
CA VAL A 543 29.59 21.51 -36.60
C VAL A 543 28.28 22.12 -36.14
N LYS A 544 27.15 21.59 -36.62
CA LYS A 544 25.80 22.15 -36.39
C LYS A 544 25.02 21.30 -35.41
N PHE A 545 25.38 21.41 -34.13
CA PHE A 545 24.71 20.64 -33.07
C PHE A 545 23.28 21.14 -32.81
N VAL A 546 23.04 22.45 -32.91
CA VAL A 546 21.69 23.02 -32.82
C VAL A 546 20.77 22.46 -33.92
N ASP A 547 21.15 22.55 -35.20
CA ASP A 547 20.35 21.99 -36.31
C ASP A 547 20.05 20.49 -36.13
N ALA A 548 21.02 19.72 -35.63
CA ALA A 548 20.88 18.28 -35.39
C ALA A 548 19.91 17.97 -34.23
N MET A 549 19.83 18.83 -33.22
CA MET A 549 18.89 18.73 -32.10
C MET A 549 17.50 19.22 -32.47
N ASP A 550 17.39 20.29 -33.27
CA ASP A 550 16.12 20.88 -33.72
C ASP A 550 15.27 19.86 -34.50
N ILE A 551 15.90 18.99 -35.30
CA ILE A 551 15.26 17.85 -36.00
C ILE A 551 14.46 16.95 -35.05
N PHE A 552 14.86 16.85 -33.78
CA PHE A 552 14.22 16.00 -32.75
C PHE A 552 13.45 16.80 -31.70
N CYS A 553 13.58 18.12 -31.66
CA CYS A 553 12.88 19.02 -30.74
C CYS A 553 11.65 19.69 -31.37
N VAL A 554 11.58 19.79 -32.70
CA VAL A 554 10.41 20.28 -33.44
C VAL A 554 9.52 19.11 -33.87
N ASN A 555 8.64 18.65 -32.98
CA ASN A 555 7.47 17.82 -33.34
C ASN A 555 6.34 18.02 -32.31
N GLY A 556 5.17 18.45 -32.78
CA GLY A 556 3.94 18.53 -32.00
C GLY A 556 2.81 19.14 -32.82
N ASP A 557 2.04 18.27 -33.48
CA ASP A 557 0.67 18.46 -33.98
C ASP A 557 0.31 19.79 -34.64
N ASP A 558 1.08 20.22 -35.65
CA ASP A 558 0.67 21.28 -36.59
C ASP A 558 0.69 20.74 -38.03
N GLU A 559 -0.47 20.65 -38.69
CA GLU A 559 -0.62 20.11 -40.05
C GLU A 559 -0.09 21.04 -41.16
N ASP A 560 0.23 22.32 -40.85
CA ASP A 560 0.16 23.40 -41.84
C ASP A 560 1.51 24.09 -42.19
N VAL A 561 2.63 23.34 -42.20
CA VAL A 561 3.94 23.86 -42.68
C VAL A 561 4.55 22.98 -43.78
N ILE A 562 3.82 22.85 -44.90
CA ILE A 562 4.33 22.22 -46.12
C ILE A 562 5.18 23.21 -46.92
N LYS A 563 6.52 23.03 -46.92
CA LYS A 563 7.48 23.13 -48.07
C LYS A 563 8.89 23.61 -47.65
N ARG A 564 9.83 22.66 -47.53
CA ARG A 564 11.13 22.68 -48.27
C ARG A 564 11.95 21.41 -48.02
N LEU A 565 12.35 20.79 -49.14
CA LEU A 565 13.23 19.63 -49.34
C LEU A 565 12.95 18.33 -48.55
N ASP A 566 12.89 17.25 -49.33
CA ASP A 566 12.80 15.82 -49.00
C ASP A 566 12.86 15.41 -47.51
N ARG A 567 11.68 15.07 -46.96
CA ARG A 567 11.51 14.45 -45.64
C ARG A 567 10.99 13.01 -45.72
N SER A 568 11.38 12.25 -46.73
CA SER A 568 11.01 10.83 -46.91
C SER A 568 11.33 9.90 -45.71
N HIS A 569 12.11 10.38 -44.74
CA HIS A 569 12.55 9.67 -43.54
C HIS A 569 11.84 10.11 -42.24
N SER A 570 11.03 11.18 -42.25
CA SER A 570 10.49 11.80 -41.02
C SER A 570 9.18 11.19 -40.52
N ARG A 571 9.06 9.86 -40.50
CA ARG A 571 8.01 9.21 -39.70
C ARG A 571 8.37 9.28 -38.22
N GLU A 572 7.53 10.02 -37.50
CA GLU A 572 7.24 9.96 -36.07
C GLU A 572 8.45 9.65 -35.17
N ILE A 573 9.02 10.71 -34.60
CA ILE A 573 9.99 10.60 -33.52
C ILE A 573 9.61 11.64 -32.47
N VAL A 574 8.82 11.21 -31.50
CA VAL A 574 8.58 11.96 -30.27
C VAL A 574 9.68 11.56 -29.29
N THR A 575 10.64 12.44 -29.06
CA THR A 575 11.57 12.29 -27.94
C THR A 575 10.83 12.61 -26.64
N HIS A 576 11.20 11.99 -25.52
CA HIS A 576 10.56 12.22 -24.20
C HIS A 576 11.54 12.73 -23.13
N GLY A 577 12.84 12.70 -23.44
CA GLY A 577 13.93 13.04 -22.52
C GLY A 577 15.29 12.81 -23.16
N TRP A 578 16.33 13.39 -22.58
CA TRP A 578 17.70 13.35 -23.08
C TRP A 578 18.67 12.85 -22.01
N LEU A 579 19.61 12.00 -22.42
CA LEU A 579 20.67 11.46 -21.57
C LEU A 579 22.04 11.77 -22.19
N GLU A 580 22.81 12.61 -21.51
CA GLU A 580 24.14 13.02 -21.96
C GLU A 580 25.19 11.95 -21.59
N VAL A 581 25.79 11.37 -22.62
CA VAL A 581 26.88 10.38 -22.52
C VAL A 581 28.22 11.09 -22.73
N GLY A 582 29.08 11.07 -21.72
CA GLY A 582 30.37 11.77 -21.76
C GLY A 582 31.12 11.72 -20.43
N PRO A 583 32.39 12.17 -20.39
CA PRO A 583 33.20 12.27 -19.15
C PRO A 583 32.67 13.30 -18.15
N HIS A 584 31.76 14.18 -18.58
CA HIS A 584 31.12 15.23 -17.79
C HIS A 584 29.92 15.76 -18.58
N ALA A 585 28.88 16.21 -17.87
CA ALA A 585 27.85 17.14 -18.33
C ALA A 585 28.39 18.44 -18.99
N ALA A 586 28.88 18.35 -20.22
CA ALA A 586 29.50 19.43 -20.99
C ALA A 586 28.48 20.20 -21.86
N LEU A 587 27.42 19.53 -22.31
CA LEU A 587 26.38 20.07 -23.20
C LEU A 587 25.15 20.59 -22.43
N LYS A 588 25.07 20.37 -21.12
CA LYS A 588 23.95 20.82 -20.27
C LYS A 588 23.57 22.31 -20.42
N GLY A 589 24.54 23.19 -20.65
CA GLY A 589 24.29 24.62 -20.95
C GLY A 589 23.61 24.81 -22.31
N PRO A 590 24.29 24.46 -23.43
CA PRO A 590 23.71 24.51 -24.78
C PRO A 590 22.36 23.79 -24.93
N LEU A 591 22.19 22.60 -24.34
CA LEU A 591 20.93 21.86 -24.36
C LEU A 591 19.80 22.67 -23.70
N ARG A 592 20.05 23.30 -22.55
CA ARG A 592 19.06 24.18 -21.90
C ARG A 592 18.69 25.38 -22.76
N GLU A 593 19.61 25.93 -23.55
CA GLU A 593 19.34 27.05 -24.46
C GLU A 593 18.51 26.62 -25.68
N ILE A 594 18.84 25.47 -26.29
CA ILE A 594 18.03 24.85 -27.36
C ILE A 594 16.61 24.58 -26.85
N PHE A 595 16.51 23.99 -25.65
CA PHE A 595 15.23 23.66 -25.01
C PHE A 595 14.42 24.92 -24.67
N ASN A 596 15.03 25.97 -24.13
CA ASN A 596 14.35 27.24 -23.87
C ASN A 596 13.85 27.92 -25.17
N ALA A 597 14.56 27.77 -26.29
CA ALA A 597 14.13 28.29 -27.59
C ALA A 597 12.94 27.51 -28.20
N HIS A 598 12.67 26.29 -27.70
CA HIS A 598 11.58 25.43 -28.12
C HIS A 598 10.62 25.23 -26.93
N GLU A 599 9.59 26.07 -26.79
CA GLU A 599 8.68 26.18 -25.63
C GLU A 599 7.98 24.87 -25.17
N ARG A 600 8.14 23.76 -25.90
CA ARG A 600 7.56 22.43 -25.65
C ARG A 600 8.59 21.30 -25.49
N SER A 601 9.88 21.62 -25.39
CA SER A 601 10.96 20.62 -25.32
C SER A 601 10.98 19.79 -24.02
N ASN A 602 11.55 18.58 -24.12
CA ASN A 602 11.49 17.59 -23.06
C ASN A 602 12.20 18.01 -21.77
N ARG A 603 11.46 17.95 -20.66
CA ARG A 603 11.92 18.45 -19.34
C ARG A 603 13.06 17.64 -18.72
N LEU A 604 13.23 16.36 -19.08
CA LEU A 604 14.30 15.53 -18.55
C LEU A 604 15.58 15.67 -19.38
N CYS A 605 16.63 16.20 -18.75
CA CYS A 605 17.99 16.22 -19.27
C CYS A 605 18.95 15.74 -18.17
N ALA A 606 19.31 14.45 -18.22
CA ALA A 606 20.23 13.80 -17.30
C ALA A 606 21.62 13.66 -17.92
N SER A 607 22.66 13.47 -17.12
CA SER A 607 24.04 13.21 -17.60
C SER A 607 24.64 12.07 -16.79
N LEU A 608 25.23 11.06 -17.44
CA LEU A 608 25.74 9.87 -16.75
C LEU A 608 26.93 10.18 -15.81
N LEU A 609 27.81 11.10 -16.21
CA LEU A 609 28.96 11.51 -15.42
C LEU A 609 28.98 13.04 -15.19
N VAL A 610 29.42 13.42 -13.99
CA VAL A 610 29.62 14.83 -13.61
C VAL A 610 31.00 14.98 -12.98
N ARG A 611 31.84 15.86 -13.55
CA ARG A 611 33.18 16.14 -13.03
C ARG A 611 33.12 16.54 -11.55
N GLY A 612 33.97 15.92 -10.74
CA GLY A 612 34.06 16.19 -9.30
C GLY A 612 33.05 15.40 -8.45
N LYS A 613 32.17 14.59 -9.05
CA LYS A 613 31.34 13.61 -8.35
C LYS A 613 31.83 12.17 -8.60
N PRO A 614 31.58 11.22 -7.68
CA PRO A 614 31.79 9.79 -7.93
C PRO A 614 30.92 9.28 -9.08
N ALA A 615 31.53 8.56 -10.02
CA ALA A 615 30.86 8.09 -11.25
C ALA A 615 29.68 7.13 -10.99
N ASN A 616 29.81 6.25 -9.99
CA ASN A 616 28.74 5.36 -9.57
C ASN A 616 27.51 6.13 -9.07
N LEU A 617 27.71 7.22 -8.32
CA LEU A 617 26.61 8.05 -7.83
C LEU A 617 25.94 8.82 -8.96
N THR A 618 26.69 9.38 -9.92
CA THR A 618 26.07 10.13 -11.03
C THR A 618 25.30 9.24 -11.99
N VAL A 619 25.77 8.00 -12.22
CA VAL A 619 24.99 7.01 -13.00
C VAL A 619 23.72 6.63 -12.25
N VAL A 620 23.77 6.34 -10.94
CA VAL A 620 22.57 6.02 -10.14
C VAL A 620 21.61 7.22 -10.03
N GLU A 621 22.12 8.46 -9.92
CA GLU A 621 21.31 9.69 -10.00
C GLU A 621 20.57 9.78 -11.35
N ALA A 622 21.25 9.50 -12.48
CA ALA A 622 20.66 9.54 -13.81
C ALA A 622 19.63 8.42 -14.05
N VAL A 623 19.91 7.18 -13.62
CA VAL A 623 18.95 6.06 -13.68
C VAL A 623 17.73 6.34 -12.82
N GLY A 624 17.91 6.89 -11.61
CA GLY A 624 16.80 7.29 -10.75
C GLY A 624 15.93 8.40 -11.36
N GLN A 625 16.54 9.37 -12.04
CA GLN A 625 15.79 10.40 -12.77
C GLN A 625 14.98 9.80 -13.93
N LEU A 626 15.56 8.88 -14.71
CA LEU A 626 14.86 8.15 -15.77
C LEU A 626 13.66 7.37 -15.21
N PHE A 627 13.87 6.58 -14.15
CA PHE A 627 12.81 5.82 -13.49
C PHE A 627 11.65 6.70 -13.00
N CYS A 628 11.95 7.82 -12.32
CA CYS A 628 10.94 8.76 -11.83
C CYS A 628 10.16 9.51 -12.94
N HIS A 629 10.60 9.41 -14.20
CA HIS A 629 9.89 9.94 -15.38
C HIS A 629 9.31 8.81 -16.26
N ASN A 630 9.12 7.61 -15.69
CA ASN A 630 8.54 6.42 -16.34
C ASN A 630 9.34 5.87 -17.54
N PHE A 631 10.65 6.13 -17.61
CA PHE A 631 11.53 5.41 -18.54
C PHE A 631 11.81 4.00 -18.02
N GLU A 632 11.81 3.03 -18.94
CA GLU A 632 12.11 1.63 -18.63
C GLU A 632 13.61 1.47 -18.27
N VAL A 633 13.89 0.96 -17.07
CA VAL A 633 15.25 0.73 -16.56
C VAL A 633 15.29 -0.55 -15.72
N ASP A 634 16.38 -1.32 -15.80
CA ASP A 634 16.62 -2.46 -14.93
C ASP A 634 17.19 -2.00 -13.57
N LEU A 635 16.29 -1.76 -12.62
CA LEU A 635 16.65 -1.44 -11.24
C LEU A 635 17.46 -2.55 -10.55
N THR A 636 17.35 -3.82 -10.98
CA THR A 636 18.14 -4.93 -10.41
C THR A 636 19.61 -4.80 -10.80
N SER A 637 19.88 -4.42 -12.05
CA SER A 637 21.24 -4.16 -12.53
C SER A 637 21.77 -2.82 -12.00
N ALA A 638 20.93 -1.78 -11.92
CA ALA A 638 21.30 -0.48 -11.35
C ALA A 638 21.72 -0.55 -9.88
N THR A 639 21.00 -1.32 -9.05
CA THR A 639 21.31 -1.50 -7.62
C THR A 639 22.57 -2.35 -7.36
N ARG A 640 23.11 -3.02 -8.39
CA ARG A 640 24.37 -3.77 -8.32
C ARG A 640 25.60 -2.93 -8.68
N LEU A 641 25.43 -1.74 -9.25
CA LEU A 641 26.54 -0.87 -9.65
C LEU A 641 27.50 -0.59 -8.48
N GLY A 642 28.78 -0.88 -8.69
CA GLY A 642 29.82 -0.75 -7.66
C GLY A 642 29.94 -1.92 -6.67
N SER A 643 29.15 -2.99 -6.81
CA SER A 643 29.37 -4.24 -6.06
C SER A 643 30.37 -5.13 -6.81
N ILE A 644 31.58 -5.29 -6.25
CA ILE A 644 32.64 -6.14 -6.83
C ILE A 644 32.33 -7.64 -6.66
N GLU A 645 31.65 -8.00 -5.57
CA GLU A 645 31.18 -9.36 -5.33
C GLU A 645 29.71 -9.54 -5.77
N PRO A 646 29.33 -10.73 -6.29
CA PRO A 646 27.93 -11.07 -6.52
C PRO A 646 27.18 -11.20 -5.18
N ARG A 647 26.66 -10.09 -4.67
CA ARG A 647 25.76 -10.09 -3.51
C ARG A 647 24.48 -10.85 -3.84
N GLU A 648 24.15 -11.84 -3.03
CA GLU A 648 22.80 -12.39 -2.98
C GLU A 648 21.80 -11.25 -2.70
N PRO A 649 20.71 -11.12 -3.48
CA PRO A 649 19.70 -10.10 -3.25
C PRO A 649 19.11 -10.25 -1.85
N ARG A 650 19.33 -9.26 -0.97
CA ARG A 650 18.61 -9.19 0.30
C ARG A 650 17.18 -8.74 0.03
N ILE A 651 16.23 -9.67 0.16
CA ILE A 651 14.83 -9.33 0.04
C ILE A 651 14.43 -8.51 1.28
N VAL A 652 14.07 -7.25 1.05
CA VAL A 652 13.48 -6.39 2.08
C VAL A 652 12.04 -6.86 2.29
N VAL A 653 11.68 -7.17 3.53
CA VAL A 653 10.43 -7.86 3.91
C VAL A 653 9.53 -7.03 4.83
N ASP A 654 9.97 -5.79 5.04
CA ASP A 654 9.69 -4.84 6.11
C ASP A 654 9.67 -3.38 5.59
N LEU A 655 9.51 -3.19 4.27
CA LEU A 655 9.26 -1.86 3.71
C LEU A 655 7.97 -1.26 4.31
N PRO A 656 7.91 0.06 4.52
CA PRO A 656 6.68 0.73 4.95
C PRO A 656 5.58 0.47 3.92
N ARG A 657 4.37 0.15 4.42
CA ARG A 657 3.18 -0.03 3.58
C ARG A 657 2.77 1.30 2.93
N TYR A 658 1.95 1.21 1.89
CA TYR A 658 1.28 2.39 1.35
C TYR A 658 0.46 3.08 2.45
N PRO A 659 0.67 4.39 2.72
CA PRO A 659 -0.08 5.12 3.72
C PRO A 659 -1.43 5.56 3.13
N PHE A 660 -2.44 4.69 3.23
CA PHE A 660 -3.79 4.97 2.76
C PHE A 660 -4.35 6.30 3.30
N ASN A 661 -4.98 7.08 2.43
CA ASN A 661 -5.58 8.36 2.77
C ASN A 661 -6.89 8.17 3.56
N HIS A 662 -6.76 7.98 4.87
CA HIS A 662 -7.87 7.82 5.82
C HIS A 662 -8.45 9.15 6.33
N SER A 663 -8.45 10.19 5.50
CA SER A 663 -9.00 11.53 5.86
C SER A 663 -10.53 11.63 5.76
N ALA A 664 -11.21 10.65 5.14
CA ALA A 664 -12.65 10.64 4.94
C ALA A 664 -13.31 9.39 5.55
N ILE A 665 -14.51 9.60 6.11
CA ILE A 665 -15.38 8.57 6.68
C ILE A 665 -16.49 8.25 5.68
N TYR A 666 -16.67 6.97 5.36
CA TYR A 666 -17.78 6.49 4.53
C TYR A 666 -18.69 5.60 5.38
N TRP A 667 -19.93 6.03 5.62
CA TRP A 667 -20.87 5.32 6.50
C TRP A 667 -22.31 5.72 6.21
N GLU A 668 -23.07 4.79 5.62
CA GLU A 668 -24.52 4.91 5.46
C GLU A 668 -25.23 3.99 6.46
N GLU A 669 -26.00 4.59 7.36
CA GLU A 669 -26.74 3.88 8.40
C GLU A 669 -28.09 4.55 8.63
N SER A 670 -29.17 3.77 8.62
CA SER A 670 -30.52 4.27 8.87
C SER A 670 -30.67 4.81 10.30
N SER A 671 -31.57 5.78 10.47
CA SER A 671 -31.89 6.32 11.80
C SER A 671 -32.41 5.24 12.75
N ARG A 672 -33.19 4.27 12.25
CA ARG A 672 -33.63 3.07 12.99
C ARG A 672 -32.47 2.19 13.42
N SER A 673 -31.51 1.91 12.53
CA SER A 673 -30.30 1.14 12.86
C SER A 673 -29.52 1.83 13.98
N LYS A 674 -29.21 3.11 13.78
CA LYS A 674 -28.43 3.90 14.72
C LYS A 674 -29.11 3.98 16.08
N ALA A 675 -30.43 4.26 16.11
CA ALA A 675 -31.20 4.35 17.34
C ALA A 675 -31.23 3.03 18.13
N PHE A 676 -31.30 1.88 17.47
CA PHE A 676 -31.17 0.57 18.13
C PHE A 676 -29.77 0.38 18.72
N ARG A 677 -28.75 0.56 17.88
CA ARG A 677 -27.33 0.29 18.18
C ARG A 677 -26.75 1.23 19.25
N SER A 678 -27.19 2.48 19.28
CA SER A 678 -26.82 3.49 20.28
C SER A 678 -27.92 3.77 21.31
N ARG A 679 -28.86 2.83 21.53
CA ARG A 679 -29.96 3.01 22.49
C ARG A 679 -29.41 3.29 23.90
N ALA A 680 -30.01 4.23 24.61
CA ALA A 680 -29.55 4.63 25.95
C ALA A 680 -29.82 3.56 27.02
N HIS A 681 -30.94 2.85 26.91
CA HIS A 681 -31.41 1.87 27.90
C HIS A 681 -31.45 0.45 27.31
N GLY A 682 -31.05 -0.52 28.11
CA GLY A 682 -31.21 -1.94 27.79
C GLY A 682 -32.64 -2.45 28.02
N SER A 683 -32.82 -3.76 27.92
CA SER A 683 -34.13 -4.40 28.12
C SER A 683 -34.55 -4.34 29.60
N HIS A 684 -35.45 -3.43 29.95
CA HIS A 684 -35.92 -3.23 31.32
C HIS A 684 -36.77 -4.43 31.80
N PRO A 685 -36.59 -4.95 33.04
CA PRO A 685 -37.28 -6.17 33.50
C PRO A 685 -38.81 -6.14 33.44
N LEU A 686 -39.43 -4.95 33.46
CA LEU A 686 -40.90 -4.79 33.41
C LEU A 686 -41.41 -4.15 32.12
N LEU A 687 -40.58 -3.39 31.42
CA LEU A 687 -40.98 -2.56 30.27
C LEU A 687 -40.42 -3.12 28.95
N GLY A 688 -39.45 -4.05 29.03
CA GLY A 688 -38.76 -4.61 27.88
C GLY A 688 -37.82 -3.60 27.20
N SER A 689 -37.65 -3.77 25.90
CA SER A 689 -36.78 -2.94 25.07
C SER A 689 -37.60 -1.92 24.27
N GLN A 690 -37.04 -0.75 24.02
CA GLN A 690 -37.61 0.22 23.10
C GLN A 690 -37.75 -0.40 21.69
N ALA A 691 -38.89 -0.15 21.03
CA ALA A 691 -39.19 -0.69 19.70
C ALA A 691 -38.32 -0.03 18.62
N THR A 692 -37.97 -0.73 17.54
CA THR A 692 -37.11 -0.20 16.47
C THR A 692 -37.78 0.88 15.61
N ASP A 693 -39.11 0.94 15.63
CA ASP A 693 -39.98 1.85 14.89
C ASP A 693 -40.54 3.02 15.74
N TRP A 694 -40.09 3.16 16.98
CA TRP A 694 -40.52 4.25 17.88
C TRP A 694 -40.13 5.64 17.35
N ASN A 695 -40.80 6.66 17.89
CA ASN A 695 -40.38 8.06 17.78
C ASN A 695 -40.68 8.81 19.09
N PRO A 696 -40.08 9.99 19.35
CA PRO A 696 -40.25 10.70 20.61
C PRO A 696 -41.69 11.12 20.95
N LEU A 697 -42.56 11.25 19.93
CA LEU A 697 -43.98 11.64 20.11
C LEU A 697 -44.88 10.43 20.39
N ASN A 698 -44.52 9.27 19.85
CA ASN A 698 -45.20 7.99 20.06
C ASN A 698 -44.18 6.94 20.51
N ALA A 699 -43.64 7.13 21.72
CA ALA A 699 -42.61 6.25 22.25
C ALA A 699 -43.22 4.87 22.56
N THR A 700 -42.56 3.81 22.09
CA THR A 700 -43.07 2.44 22.13
C THR A 700 -41.99 1.50 22.65
N TRP A 701 -42.38 0.59 23.54
CA TRP A 701 -41.54 -0.49 24.05
C TRP A 701 -42.22 -1.83 23.75
N ARG A 702 -41.41 -2.88 23.59
CA ARG A 702 -41.86 -4.25 23.39
C ARG A 702 -41.27 -5.13 24.49
N PHE A 703 -42.13 -5.94 25.08
CA PHE A 703 -41.85 -6.74 26.26
C PHE A 703 -42.47 -8.12 26.10
N PHE A 704 -41.72 -9.14 26.48
CA PHE A 704 -42.18 -10.53 26.50
C PHE A 704 -42.07 -11.03 27.93
N ILE A 705 -43.22 -11.26 28.58
CA ILE A 705 -43.24 -11.81 29.94
C ILE A 705 -42.84 -13.30 29.84
N LYS A 706 -41.65 -13.63 30.35
CA LYS A 706 -41.20 -15.00 30.52
C LYS A 706 -41.09 -15.32 32.00
N ARG A 707 -41.65 -16.47 32.39
CA ARG A 707 -41.69 -16.92 33.78
C ARG A 707 -40.30 -17.04 34.42
N ASP A 708 -39.31 -17.50 33.66
CA ASP A 708 -37.96 -17.74 34.17
C ASP A 708 -37.15 -16.44 34.34
N GLU A 709 -37.48 -15.40 33.55
CA GLU A 709 -36.90 -14.06 33.70
C GLU A 709 -37.60 -13.25 34.80
N ILE A 710 -38.86 -13.56 35.11
CA ILE A 710 -39.71 -12.81 36.04
C ILE A 710 -40.54 -13.75 36.95
N PRO A 711 -39.89 -14.47 37.89
CA PRO A 711 -40.56 -15.56 38.63
C PRO A 711 -41.80 -15.12 39.41
N TRP A 712 -41.77 -13.91 40.01
CA TRP A 712 -42.83 -13.37 40.88
C TRP A 712 -44.18 -13.21 40.16
N VAL A 713 -44.22 -13.14 38.83
CA VAL A 713 -45.50 -13.12 38.08
C VAL A 713 -46.31 -14.39 38.36
N SER A 714 -45.64 -15.51 38.70
CA SER A 714 -46.27 -16.78 39.09
C SER A 714 -47.11 -16.70 40.38
N ASP A 715 -46.83 -15.71 41.23
CA ASP A 715 -47.39 -15.58 42.58
C ASP A 715 -48.66 -14.72 42.57
N HIS A 716 -48.82 -13.82 41.58
CA HIS A 716 -50.03 -13.02 41.41
C HIS A 716 -51.14 -13.84 40.73
N ARG A 717 -51.90 -14.55 41.56
CA ARG A 717 -53.00 -15.42 41.13
C ARG A 717 -54.37 -14.90 41.54
N LEU A 718 -55.30 -14.91 40.59
CA LEU A 718 -56.72 -14.61 40.82
C LEU A 718 -57.53 -15.84 40.43
N HIS A 719 -58.34 -16.35 41.35
CA HIS A 719 -59.14 -17.58 41.20
C HIS A 719 -58.34 -18.85 40.80
N GLY A 720 -57.02 -18.85 41.03
CA GLY A 720 -56.09 -19.95 40.72
C GLY A 720 -55.26 -19.70 39.46
N ASP A 721 -55.77 -18.92 38.52
CA ASP A 721 -55.10 -18.53 37.28
C ASP A 721 -54.03 -17.46 37.52
N MET A 722 -53.01 -17.44 36.66
CA MET A 722 -51.94 -16.44 36.70
C MET A 722 -52.38 -15.19 35.94
N TRP A 723 -52.39 -14.03 36.60
CA TRP A 723 -52.75 -12.75 35.99
C TRP A 723 -51.60 -11.78 36.14
N TYR A 724 -51.25 -11.03 35.09
CA TYR A 724 -50.29 -9.95 35.25
C TYR A 724 -50.91 -8.81 36.08
N PRO A 725 -50.25 -8.29 37.14
CA PRO A 725 -50.89 -7.31 38.02
C PRO A 725 -51.16 -5.98 37.31
N ALA A 726 -52.34 -5.40 37.51
CA ALA A 726 -52.66 -4.04 37.05
C ALA A 726 -51.66 -3.00 37.60
N ALA A 727 -51.17 -3.17 38.84
CA ALA A 727 -50.10 -2.35 39.40
C ALA A 727 -48.81 -2.43 38.57
N GLY A 728 -48.46 -3.60 38.01
CA GLY A 728 -47.32 -3.77 37.11
C GLY A 728 -47.50 -3.03 35.78
N MET A 729 -48.74 -2.82 35.33
CA MET A 729 -49.04 -2.00 34.14
C MET A 729 -48.82 -0.52 34.42
N VAL A 730 -49.21 -0.03 35.60
CA VAL A 730 -48.90 1.34 36.04
C VAL A 730 -47.38 1.54 36.17
N VAL A 731 -46.65 0.57 36.73
CA VAL A 731 -45.18 0.63 36.83
C VAL A 731 -44.52 0.67 35.44
N MET A 732 -45.03 -0.07 34.45
CA MET A 732 -44.55 0.06 33.05
C MET A 732 -44.65 1.51 32.54
N ALA A 733 -45.78 2.19 32.76
CA ALA A 733 -45.96 3.57 32.33
C ALA A 733 -45.03 4.55 33.08
N VAL A 734 -44.79 4.33 34.39
CA VAL A 734 -43.86 5.13 35.19
C VAL A 734 -42.41 4.96 34.71
N GLU A 735 -41.97 3.72 34.43
CA GLU A 735 -40.61 3.46 33.96
C GLU A 735 -40.37 3.96 32.53
N ALA A 736 -41.39 3.92 31.67
CA ALA A 736 -41.34 4.54 30.33
C ALA A 736 -41.11 6.05 30.45
N LEU A 737 -41.84 6.71 31.34
CA LEU A 737 -41.69 8.15 31.61
C LEU A 737 -40.29 8.49 32.15
N LYS A 738 -39.75 7.68 33.07
CA LYS A 738 -38.38 7.84 33.59
C LYS A 738 -37.32 7.72 32.49
N GLN A 739 -37.46 6.78 31.55
CA GLN A 739 -36.55 6.68 30.42
C GLN A 739 -36.62 7.93 29.52
N LEU A 740 -37.82 8.39 29.15
CA LEU A 740 -38.00 9.60 28.34
C LEU A 740 -37.41 10.86 29.00
N LEU A 741 -37.56 11.01 30.31
CA LEU A 741 -36.96 12.07 31.12
C LEU A 741 -35.43 12.01 31.07
N SER A 742 -34.86 10.83 31.34
CA SER A 742 -33.40 10.64 31.36
C SER A 742 -32.75 10.87 29.99
N ASN A 743 -33.49 10.63 28.90
CA ASN A 743 -33.08 10.90 27.53
C ASN A 743 -33.24 12.38 27.12
N GLY A 744 -33.77 13.25 28.00
CA GLY A 744 -34.03 14.66 27.70
C GLY A 744 -35.17 14.90 26.70
N GLN A 745 -36.03 13.91 26.46
CA GLN A 745 -37.10 13.98 25.45
C GLN A 745 -38.38 14.62 25.96
N ILE A 746 -38.57 14.60 27.28
CA ILE A 746 -39.64 15.27 28.00
C ILE A 746 -39.04 15.99 29.23
N SER A 747 -39.74 16.99 29.74
CA SER A 747 -39.26 17.87 30.80
C SER A 747 -40.09 17.75 32.08
N MET A 748 -39.45 17.96 33.23
CA MET A 748 -40.09 18.16 34.53
C MET A 748 -40.71 19.56 34.69
N SER A 749 -40.49 20.47 33.75
CA SER A 749 -41.04 21.83 33.76
C SER A 749 -41.86 22.10 32.49
N PRO A 750 -42.96 22.88 32.57
CA PRO A 750 -43.71 23.28 31.38
C PRO A 750 -42.81 24.04 30.41
N ALA A 751 -42.89 23.71 29.13
CA ALA A 751 -42.19 24.44 28.08
C ALA A 751 -42.78 25.86 27.96
N SER A 752 -41.98 26.87 28.33
CA SER A 752 -42.13 28.32 28.09
C SER A 752 -43.54 28.94 28.19
N GLU A 753 -43.69 29.86 29.15
CA GLU A 753 -44.57 31.06 29.07
C GLU A 753 -46.10 30.87 28.93
N THR A 754 -46.66 29.69 29.19
CA THR A 754 -48.11 29.56 29.41
C THR A 754 -48.45 29.16 30.85
N ARG A 755 -49.29 29.97 31.51
CA ARG A 755 -49.74 29.72 32.89
C ARG A 755 -50.63 28.48 32.97
N GLY A 756 -50.21 27.49 33.76
CA GLY A 756 -51.15 26.70 34.57
C GLY A 756 -51.70 25.40 33.98
N LYS A 757 -50.95 24.67 33.16
CA LYS A 757 -51.19 23.23 32.94
C LYS A 757 -49.90 22.42 33.11
N GLU A 758 -49.98 21.39 33.95
CA GLU A 758 -48.94 20.37 34.08
C GLU A 758 -48.79 19.60 32.75
N ALA A 759 -47.61 19.06 32.50
CA ALA A 759 -47.38 18.23 31.32
C ALA A 759 -47.98 16.83 31.58
N GLU A 760 -49.14 16.55 31.00
CA GLU A 760 -49.78 15.23 31.04
C GLU A 760 -49.54 14.50 29.71
N TYR A 761 -49.06 13.26 29.80
CA TYR A 761 -48.79 12.37 28.67
C TYR A 761 -49.85 11.27 28.62
N LYS A 762 -50.37 10.92 27.45
CA LYS A 762 -51.24 9.75 27.31
C LYS A 762 -50.38 8.49 27.14
N PHE A 763 -50.66 7.46 27.91
CA PHE A 763 -50.09 6.11 27.70
C PHE A 763 -51.20 5.12 27.34
N ARG A 764 -50.80 4.03 26.68
CA ARG A 764 -51.63 2.88 26.33
C ARG A 764 -50.78 1.62 26.38
N ILE A 765 -51.35 0.51 26.83
CA ILE A 765 -50.69 -0.78 26.91
C ILE A 765 -51.51 -1.78 26.12
N PHE A 766 -50.84 -2.44 25.18
CA PHE A 766 -51.43 -3.47 24.33
C PHE A 766 -50.81 -4.83 24.67
N VAL A 767 -51.63 -5.87 24.71
CA VAL A 767 -51.19 -7.27 24.85
C VAL A 767 -51.56 -8.01 23.58
N ARG A 768 -50.66 -8.88 23.09
CA ARG A 768 -50.97 -9.75 21.96
C ARG A 768 -51.62 -11.04 22.47
N MET A 769 -52.89 -11.22 22.17
CA MET A 769 -53.66 -12.44 22.44
C MET A 769 -53.83 -13.19 21.12
N MET A 770 -53.20 -14.36 21.01
CA MET A 770 -53.06 -15.11 19.74
C MET A 770 -52.46 -14.23 18.62
N ASP A 771 -53.29 -13.76 17.68
CA ASP A 771 -52.87 -13.00 16.50
C ASP A 771 -53.28 -11.53 16.48
N ALA A 772 -54.01 -11.06 17.50
CA ALA A 772 -54.46 -9.67 17.61
C ALA A 772 -53.78 -8.94 18.77
N TRP A 773 -53.61 -7.62 18.63
CA TRP A 773 -53.23 -6.72 19.71
C TRP A 773 -54.49 -6.11 20.33
N GLU A 774 -54.67 -6.29 21.64
CA GLU A 774 -55.81 -5.77 22.39
C GLU A 774 -55.32 -4.69 23.39
N GLU A 775 -56.04 -3.57 23.48
CA GLU A 775 -55.75 -2.50 24.46
C GLU A 775 -56.25 -2.94 25.84
N VAL A 776 -55.35 -3.11 26.81
CA VAL A 776 -55.69 -3.62 28.16
C VAL A 776 -55.65 -2.54 29.24
N CYS A 777 -55.02 -1.40 28.96
CA CYS A 777 -54.93 -0.27 29.88
C CYS A 777 -54.60 1.01 29.11
N ASP A 778 -55.31 2.11 29.40
CA ASP A 778 -54.94 3.45 28.97
C ASP A 778 -55.02 4.44 30.14
N GLY A 779 -54.41 5.62 29.97
CA GLY A 779 -54.47 6.66 31.00
C GLY A 779 -53.63 7.89 30.69
N MET A 780 -53.71 8.88 31.59
CA MET A 780 -52.88 10.07 31.59
C MET A 780 -51.85 9.99 32.73
N ILE A 781 -50.63 10.44 32.47
CA ILE A 781 -49.50 10.36 33.41
C ILE A 781 -48.71 11.68 33.42
N SER A 782 -48.38 12.20 34.60
CA SER A 782 -47.63 13.46 34.77
C SER A 782 -46.30 13.23 35.49
N PRO A 783 -45.15 13.71 34.95
CA PRO A 783 -43.86 13.64 35.62
C PRO A 783 -43.86 14.31 37.01
N GLN A 784 -44.52 15.48 37.12
CA GLN A 784 -44.57 16.25 38.36
C GLN A 784 -45.29 15.47 39.47
N ARG A 785 -46.53 15.03 39.21
CA ARG A 785 -47.34 14.28 40.19
C ARG A 785 -46.69 12.95 40.60
N ILE A 786 -45.95 12.30 39.71
CA ILE A 786 -45.20 11.08 40.04
C ILE A 786 -44.05 11.39 40.99
N TRP A 787 -43.26 12.44 40.76
CA TRP A 787 -42.18 12.78 41.67
C TRP A 787 -42.72 13.13 43.06
N GLU A 788 -43.75 13.97 43.13
CA GLU A 788 -44.43 14.31 44.39
C GLU A 788 -44.93 13.06 45.12
N THR A 789 -45.57 12.13 44.39
CA THR A 789 -46.07 10.87 44.97
C THR A 789 -44.93 9.97 45.47
N LEU A 790 -43.85 9.82 44.69
CA LEU A 790 -42.70 9.00 45.06
C LEU A 790 -41.90 9.60 46.23
N ASP A 791 -41.79 10.92 46.32
CA ASP A 791 -41.16 11.61 47.45
C ASP A 791 -42.01 11.43 48.72
N ILE A 792 -43.34 11.54 48.63
CA ILE A 792 -44.27 11.23 49.74
C ILE A 792 -44.14 9.76 50.19
N VAL A 793 -44.02 8.81 49.25
CA VAL A 793 -43.84 7.38 49.58
C VAL A 793 -42.48 7.15 50.24
N SER A 794 -41.40 7.69 49.67
CA SER A 794 -40.03 7.57 50.20
C SER A 794 -39.95 8.10 51.65
N ARG A 795 -40.49 9.29 51.91
CA ARG A 795 -40.55 9.88 53.26
C ARG A 795 -41.35 9.02 54.24
N LYS A 796 -42.50 8.48 53.82
CA LYS A 796 -43.32 7.57 54.65
C LYS A 796 -42.63 6.23 54.91
N GLU A 797 -41.81 5.75 53.99
CA GLU A 797 -41.04 4.51 54.13
C GLU A 797 -39.82 4.72 55.03
N GLU A 798 -39.18 5.89 54.96
CA GLU A 798 -38.20 6.35 55.95
C GLU A 798 -38.82 6.51 57.35
N GLU A 799 -40.00 7.12 57.47
CA GLU A 799 -40.75 7.20 58.73
C GLU A 799 -41.10 5.81 59.28
N ARG A 800 -41.56 4.88 58.43
CA ARG A 800 -41.80 3.48 58.83
C ARG A 800 -40.51 2.79 59.29
N ARG A 801 -39.39 2.95 58.59
CA ARG A 801 -38.09 2.41 59.03
C ARG A 801 -37.64 3.00 60.36
N ARG A 802 -37.83 4.31 60.56
CA ARG A 802 -37.54 5.00 61.84
C ARG A 802 -38.47 4.53 62.97
N GLN A 803 -39.76 4.30 62.70
CA GLN A 803 -40.70 3.74 63.67
C GLN A 803 -40.38 2.28 64.01
N SER A 804 -40.05 1.44 63.03
CA SER A 804 -39.61 0.06 63.26
C SER A 804 -38.30 -0.01 64.06
N ALA A 805 -37.36 0.89 63.79
CA ALA A 805 -36.12 1.05 64.57
C ALA A 805 -36.32 1.72 65.96
N HIS A 806 -37.55 2.11 66.30
CA HIS A 806 -37.93 2.58 67.64
C HIS A 806 -38.73 1.54 68.43
N ILE A 807 -39.08 0.41 67.80
CA ILE A 807 -39.84 -0.72 68.37
C ILE A 807 -38.94 -1.95 68.56
N ALA A 808 -37.76 -1.96 67.94
CA ALA A 808 -36.62 -2.84 68.22
C ALA A 808 -35.66 -2.20 69.22
#